data_AF-W9H617-F1
#
_entry.id   AF-W9H617-F1
#
_cell.length_a   1.000
_cell.length_b   1.000
_cell.length_c   1.000
_cell.angle_alpha   90.00
_cell.angle_beta   90.00
_cell.angle_gamma   90.00
#
_symmetry.space_group_name_H-M   'P 1'
#
loop_
_entity.id
_entity.type
_entity.pdbx_description
1 polymer ?
#
loop_
_entity_poly.entity_id
_entity_poly.type
_entity_poly.pdbx_seq_one_letter_code
_entity_poly.pdbx_strand_id
1 'polypeptide(L)'
;MSPAAGLIVSLSFLIFIPALKPFAFGVWYQSEPVVAALLAAGAAATLCLAFMAATGHRVAGAVTHPLTLVTLAISLWSMIASLATPLPARSLMGPPQTGEGALWYAALAALTALALAVWPIRAIRRAIVGSATVTGLILMGLNISEPIGSPWRPVVWPEFAAVLGLFVIVIVAGDSGIRWPAPLRKRLAGIPMAGPTLLRLTRDSGPLRALVAVGLGGAIVATSQNKTAMGIAVVAIPALLALSPLVRNRRHWRALAMLAALGSTIAVPAGMYWLGTQKGLESPLSRTEMIEVAFRALRSDPMLLAHGTGWGAFNDVLFRYLDEVRDVRAVTETWQQSLENTGGGAFHTHDTYLEALLSTGLPGALLVLALPITAILCARRRSDGLVCAVWVAIAGLMAAWFTLPIAVPFQAVAFAATAGGARRRDGPVPWLATRVAGRSLMTGAALAVALALAAGSALTLRVAFDSERLLAVLREGRGPTPDLPPHLISDGGQGGAHLWWIALDLTHDLAAKGERGQPLTANEVFWFEALMRAVDRHIADLPSSMRLKSLSLIMRDELATKMGDPQLDRLREWEIPAWGQKLHALLDQMPNRVDLSVPFLDLLVNSNNGPVAIRVGNELLARNPDDPVALWFTGVAMAATPEWGNLGQARLLRAADTGIERVLPLSPELRGKLRRMNRTIRHD
;
A
#
# COMPACT_ATOMS: atom_id res chain seq x y z
N MET A 1 21.99 10.04 29.04
CA MET A 1 20.62 10.05 28.49
C MET A 1 20.55 10.35 27.00
N SER A 2 21.08 11.47 26.53
CA SER A 2 21.11 11.78 25.09
C SER A 2 21.69 10.67 24.19
N PRO A 3 22.72 9.88 24.62
CA PRO A 3 23.22 8.77 23.81
C PRO A 3 22.19 7.67 23.51
N ALA A 4 21.32 7.32 24.48
CA ALA A 4 20.29 6.30 24.29
C ALA A 4 19.23 6.74 23.27
N ALA A 5 18.80 8.01 23.32
CA ALA A 5 17.91 8.60 22.34
C ALA A 5 18.53 8.60 20.93
N GLY A 6 19.82 8.93 20.82
CA GLY A 6 20.57 8.81 19.57
C GLY A 6 20.65 7.38 19.05
N LEU A 7 20.88 6.41 19.94
CA LEU A 7 20.93 4.99 19.61
C LEU A 7 19.59 4.48 19.08
N ILE A 8 18.46 4.82 19.72
CA ILE A 8 17.12 4.44 19.25
C ILE A 8 16.88 4.94 17.81
N VAL A 9 17.17 6.21 17.53
CA VAL A 9 17.01 6.76 16.17
C VAL A 9 17.97 6.09 15.19
N SER A 10 19.22 5.88 15.55
CA SER A 10 20.20 5.20 14.70
C SER A 10 19.82 3.74 14.40
N LEU A 11 19.34 2.98 15.39
CA LEU A 11 18.90 1.60 15.21
C LEU A 11 17.58 1.49 14.45
N SER A 12 16.73 2.52 14.48
CA SER A 12 15.48 2.52 13.71
C SER A 12 15.71 2.43 12.20
N PHE A 13 16.88 2.82 11.68
CA PHE A 13 17.22 2.56 10.26
C PHE A 13 17.39 1.07 9.93
N LEU A 14 17.62 0.22 10.93
CA LEU A 14 17.87 -1.22 10.78
C LEU A 14 16.59 -2.07 10.90
N ILE A 15 15.41 -1.46 10.89
CA ILE A 15 14.11 -2.19 10.96
C ILE A 15 13.87 -3.13 9.77
N PHE A 16 14.72 -3.07 8.74
CA PHE A 16 14.68 -3.99 7.59
C PHE A 16 15.34 -5.35 7.87
N ILE A 17 16.19 -5.46 8.90
CA ILE A 17 16.90 -6.71 9.21
C ILE A 17 15.93 -7.89 9.45
N PRO A 18 14.80 -7.71 10.15
CA PRO A 18 13.78 -8.76 10.27
C PRO A 18 13.19 -9.27 8.95
N ALA A 19 13.29 -8.52 7.85
CA ALA A 19 12.86 -9.00 6.52
C ALA A 19 13.88 -9.92 5.84
N LEU A 20 15.07 -10.10 6.41
CA LEU A 20 16.16 -10.90 5.84
C LEU A 20 16.23 -12.27 6.52
N LYS A 21 16.66 -13.30 5.78
CA LYS A 21 17.01 -14.59 6.40
C LYS A 21 18.11 -14.43 7.48
N PRO A 22 18.05 -15.20 8.59
CA PRO A 22 17.05 -16.23 8.93
C PRO A 22 15.78 -15.70 9.61
N PHE A 23 15.59 -14.39 9.69
CA PHE A 23 14.45 -13.75 10.39
C PHE A 23 13.22 -13.52 9.50
N ALA A 24 13.29 -13.82 8.21
CA ALA A 24 12.15 -13.72 7.30
C ALA A 24 11.05 -14.73 7.70
N PHE A 25 9.91 -14.25 8.18
CA PHE A 25 8.71 -15.04 8.49
C PHE A 25 7.43 -14.27 8.12
N GLY A 26 6.34 -15.00 7.89
CA GLY A 26 5.02 -14.48 7.60
C GLY A 26 4.70 -14.53 6.10
N VAL A 27 3.44 -14.32 5.76
CA VAL A 27 2.97 -14.31 4.36
C VAL A 27 3.69 -13.20 3.59
N TRP A 28 3.84 -12.03 4.21
CA TRP A 28 4.55 -10.90 3.63
C TRP A 28 5.81 -10.60 4.43
N TYR A 29 6.73 -11.56 4.49
CA TYR A 29 7.97 -11.51 5.27
C TYR A 29 8.82 -10.25 5.08
N GLN A 30 8.69 -9.55 3.94
CA GLN A 30 9.38 -8.28 3.66
C GLN A 30 8.74 -7.05 4.30
N SER A 31 7.54 -7.18 4.85
CA SER A 31 6.76 -6.07 5.38
C SER A 31 6.33 -6.29 6.82
N GLU A 32 5.74 -7.43 7.18
CA GLU A 32 5.16 -7.61 8.52
C GLU A 32 6.19 -7.52 9.65
N PRO A 33 7.36 -8.19 9.55
CA PRO A 33 8.41 -8.04 10.56
C PRO A 33 8.95 -6.61 10.62
N VAL A 34 8.97 -5.91 9.49
CA VAL A 34 9.42 -4.51 9.38
C VAL A 34 8.40 -3.56 10.01
N VAL A 35 7.10 -3.79 9.80
CA VAL A 35 6.01 -3.05 10.45
C VAL A 35 6.08 -3.24 11.95
N ALA A 36 6.23 -4.49 12.43
CA ALA A 36 6.42 -4.76 13.85
C ALA A 36 7.64 -4.01 14.41
N ALA A 37 8.79 -4.10 13.74
CA ALA A 37 10.00 -3.40 14.15
C ALA A 37 9.84 -1.86 14.16
N LEU A 38 9.09 -1.31 13.20
CA LEU A 38 8.74 0.11 13.17
C LEU A 38 7.90 0.51 14.38
N LEU A 39 6.85 -0.25 14.69
CA LEU A 39 5.98 0.01 15.84
C LEU A 39 6.76 -0.10 17.15
N ALA A 40 7.63 -1.11 17.29
CA ALA A 40 8.53 -1.25 18.43
C ALA A 40 9.52 -0.06 18.55
N ALA A 41 10.09 0.41 17.43
CA ALA A 41 10.95 1.60 17.42
C ALA A 41 10.18 2.87 17.82
N GLY A 42 8.93 3.02 17.37
CA GLY A 42 8.02 4.09 17.79
C GLY A 42 7.69 4.05 19.27
N ALA A 43 7.43 2.86 19.83
CA ALA A 43 7.19 2.67 21.26
C ALA A 43 8.43 3.05 22.08
N ALA A 44 9.61 2.56 21.70
CA ALA A 44 10.88 2.91 22.33
C ALA A 44 11.16 4.42 22.26
N ALA A 45 10.87 5.06 21.12
CA ALA A 45 11.03 6.50 20.96
C ALA A 45 10.10 7.29 21.88
N THR A 46 8.84 6.86 22.00
CA THR A 46 7.84 7.48 22.87
C THR A 46 8.21 7.36 24.35
N LEU A 47 8.65 6.17 24.80
CA LEU A 47 9.15 5.96 26.16
C LEU A 47 10.40 6.81 26.45
N CYS A 48 11.31 6.91 25.48
CA CYS A 48 12.50 7.75 25.61
C CYS A 48 12.14 9.24 25.76
N LEU A 49 11.19 9.74 24.97
CA LEU A 49 10.67 11.11 25.08
C LEU A 49 10.01 11.36 26.45
N ALA A 50 9.18 10.43 26.92
CA ALA A 50 8.54 10.52 28.23
C ALA A 50 9.57 10.56 29.36
N PHE A 51 10.58 9.67 29.32
CA PHE A 51 11.65 9.65 30.30
C PHE A 51 12.52 10.92 30.25
N MET A 52 12.85 11.40 29.04
CA MET A 52 13.54 12.67 28.86
C MET A 52 12.74 13.83 29.47
N ALA A 53 11.42 13.87 29.26
CA ALA A 53 10.54 14.87 29.88
C ALA A 53 10.55 14.78 31.41
N ALA A 54 10.42 13.56 31.96
CA ALA A 54 10.40 13.30 33.40
C ALA A 54 11.73 13.69 34.08
N THR A 55 12.86 13.48 33.41
CA THR A 55 14.20 13.86 33.89
C THR A 55 14.57 15.32 33.61
N GLY A 56 13.61 16.15 33.19
CA GLY A 56 13.82 17.58 32.98
C GLY A 56 14.54 17.97 31.68
N HIS A 57 14.77 17.03 30.76
CA HIS A 57 15.26 17.36 29.43
C HIS A 57 14.16 18.12 28.65
N ARG A 58 14.58 19.12 27.89
CA ARG A 58 13.65 19.99 27.14
C ARG A 58 13.18 19.30 25.85
N VAL A 59 12.15 18.47 25.94
CA VAL A 59 11.51 17.82 24.77
C VAL A 59 10.28 18.55 24.24
N ALA A 60 9.73 19.50 25.01
CA ALA A 60 8.49 20.21 24.66
C ALA A 60 8.57 20.89 23.28
N GLY A 61 9.70 21.51 22.95
CA GLY A 61 9.89 22.15 21.64
C GLY A 61 9.93 21.18 20.46
N ALA A 62 10.25 19.90 20.71
CA ALA A 62 10.22 18.86 19.69
C ALA A 62 8.82 18.27 19.54
N VAL A 63 8.13 17.97 20.64
CA VAL A 63 6.75 17.45 20.62
C VAL A 63 5.76 18.46 20.05
N THR A 64 5.96 19.76 20.29
CA THR A 64 5.13 20.86 19.76
C THR A 64 5.64 21.40 18.42
N HIS A 65 6.65 20.77 17.82
CA HIS A 65 7.15 21.22 16.53
C HIS A 65 6.09 20.95 15.44
N PRO A 66 5.86 21.86 14.47
CA PRO A 66 4.84 21.68 13.44
C PRO A 66 4.91 20.33 12.71
N LEU A 67 6.13 19.84 12.42
CA LEU A 67 6.35 18.52 11.78
C LEU A 67 5.89 17.33 12.64
N THR A 68 6.04 17.42 13.97
CA THR A 68 5.49 16.41 14.88
C THR A 68 3.98 16.57 15.03
N LEU A 69 3.48 17.79 15.07
CA LEU A 69 2.05 18.04 15.23
C LEU A 69 1.25 17.58 14.01
N VAL A 70 1.74 17.79 12.79
CA VAL A 70 1.05 17.32 11.58
C VAL A 70 1.03 15.79 11.50
N THR A 71 2.13 15.11 11.84
CA THR A 71 2.19 13.63 11.85
C THR A 71 1.31 13.05 12.95
N LEU A 72 1.29 13.66 14.12
CA LEU A 72 0.37 13.31 15.21
C LEU A 72 -1.09 13.56 14.82
N ALA A 73 -1.39 14.66 14.12
CA ALA A 73 -2.74 14.97 13.65
C ALA A 73 -3.25 13.93 12.64
N ILE A 74 -2.40 13.47 11.72
CA ILE A 74 -2.76 12.36 10.79
C ILE A 74 -3.10 11.11 11.59
N SER A 75 -2.26 10.76 12.58
CA SER A 75 -2.48 9.58 13.43
C SER A 75 -3.80 9.68 14.20
N LEU A 76 -4.04 10.78 14.91
CA LEU A 76 -5.26 10.98 15.70
C LEU A 76 -6.50 11.00 14.81
N TRP A 77 -6.45 11.69 13.67
CA TRP A 77 -7.57 11.68 12.72
C TRP A 77 -7.82 10.28 12.17
N SER A 78 -6.77 9.54 11.82
CA SER A 78 -6.89 8.14 11.36
C SER A 78 -7.51 7.22 12.43
N MET A 79 -7.21 7.45 13.72
CA MET A 79 -7.83 6.72 14.83
C MET A 79 -9.31 7.08 15.01
N ILE A 80 -9.69 8.33 14.77
CA ILE A 80 -11.09 8.76 14.86
C ILE A 80 -11.87 8.23 13.65
N ALA A 81 -11.33 8.41 12.45
CA ALA A 81 -11.92 7.93 11.21
C ALA A 81 -12.10 6.41 11.21
N SER A 82 -11.17 5.64 11.80
CA SER A 82 -11.27 4.18 11.85
C SER A 82 -12.53 3.68 12.55
N LEU A 83 -13.08 4.44 13.52
CA LEU A 83 -14.32 4.08 14.22
C LEU A 83 -15.55 4.02 13.30
N ALA A 84 -15.51 4.72 12.17
CA ALA A 84 -16.57 4.72 11.16
C ALA A 84 -16.35 3.66 10.06
N THR A 85 -15.26 2.89 10.11
CA THR A 85 -14.89 1.96 9.04
C THR A 85 -15.40 0.55 9.32
N PRO A 86 -15.67 -0.27 8.29
CA PRO A 86 -16.10 -1.65 8.49
C PRO A 86 -15.06 -2.54 9.21
N LEU A 87 -13.77 -2.16 9.12
CA LEU A 87 -12.63 -2.90 9.67
C LEU A 87 -11.71 -1.93 10.45
N PRO A 88 -12.11 -1.51 11.67
CA PRO A 88 -11.37 -0.50 12.45
C PRO A 88 -9.95 -0.95 12.80
N ALA A 89 -9.77 -2.23 13.16
CA ALA A 89 -8.46 -2.78 13.49
C ALA A 89 -7.50 -2.72 12.28
N ARG A 90 -7.96 -3.08 11.07
CA ARG A 90 -7.21 -2.91 9.82
C ARG A 90 -6.82 -1.46 9.60
N SER A 91 -7.74 -0.52 9.81
CA SER A 91 -7.44 0.91 9.64
C SER A 91 -6.45 1.46 10.68
N LEU A 92 -6.42 0.89 11.89
CA LEU A 92 -5.45 1.26 12.93
C LEU A 92 -4.05 0.71 12.64
N MET A 93 -3.98 -0.55 12.23
CA MET A 93 -2.74 -1.28 11.99
C MET A 93 -2.15 -1.06 10.59
N GLY A 94 -3.00 -0.73 9.62
CA GLY A 94 -2.71 -0.79 8.19
C GLY A 94 -2.80 -2.21 7.62
N PRO A 95 -2.82 -2.34 6.28
CA PRO A 95 -2.79 -3.64 5.62
C PRO A 95 -1.42 -4.30 5.83
N PRO A 96 -1.32 -5.64 5.93
CA PRO A 96 -0.07 -6.31 6.28
C PRO A 96 1.10 -6.02 5.31
N GLN A 97 0.81 -5.69 4.05
CA GLN A 97 1.80 -5.39 3.01
C GLN A 97 2.56 -4.07 3.22
N THR A 98 1.92 -3.07 3.85
CA THR A 98 2.52 -1.74 4.05
C THR A 98 2.51 -1.29 5.50
N GLY A 99 1.66 -1.86 6.34
CA GLY A 99 1.37 -1.39 7.69
C GLY A 99 0.93 0.07 7.77
N GLU A 100 0.55 0.70 6.65
CA GLU A 100 0.16 2.11 6.65
C GLU A 100 -1.21 2.26 7.29
N GLY A 101 -1.23 2.82 8.49
CA GLY A 101 -2.42 3.01 9.31
C GLY A 101 -2.17 4.00 10.45
N ALA A 102 -3.13 4.14 11.35
CA ALA A 102 -3.02 5.14 12.42
C ALA A 102 -1.76 4.98 13.30
N LEU A 103 -1.38 3.73 13.63
CA LEU A 103 -0.19 3.44 14.44
C LEU A 103 1.13 3.69 13.69
N TRP A 104 1.14 3.55 12.37
CA TRP A 104 2.28 3.92 11.53
C TRP A 104 2.58 5.41 11.64
N TYR A 105 1.54 6.25 11.56
CA TYR A 105 1.68 7.71 11.72
C TYR A 105 2.04 8.10 13.16
N ALA A 106 1.59 7.34 14.17
CA ALA A 106 2.03 7.53 15.56
C ALA A 106 3.53 7.24 15.72
N ALA A 107 4.03 6.14 15.12
CA ALA A 107 5.46 5.82 15.12
C ALA A 107 6.28 6.90 14.39
N LEU A 108 5.81 7.39 13.23
CA LEU A 108 6.43 8.51 12.51
C LEU A 108 6.48 9.77 13.39
N ALA A 109 5.40 10.12 14.10
CA ALA A 109 5.35 11.28 14.98
C ALA A 109 6.34 11.17 16.15
N ALA A 110 6.39 10.01 16.81
CA ALA A 110 7.31 9.73 17.91
C ALA A 110 8.78 9.78 17.49
N LEU A 111 9.13 9.14 16.38
CA LEU A 111 10.47 9.17 15.82
C LEU A 111 10.86 10.58 15.37
N THR A 112 9.94 11.33 14.76
CA THR A 112 10.18 12.72 14.35
C THR A 112 10.47 13.61 15.56
N ALA A 113 9.68 13.48 16.63
CA ALA A 113 9.88 14.23 17.86
C ALA A 113 11.22 13.88 18.53
N LEU A 114 11.56 12.58 18.62
CA LEU A 114 12.84 12.16 19.20
C LEU A 114 14.03 12.66 18.37
N ALA A 115 13.96 12.52 17.04
CA ALA A 115 14.98 13.01 16.12
C ALA A 115 15.16 14.53 16.26
N LEU A 116 14.07 15.30 16.29
CA LEU A 116 14.11 16.75 16.52
C LEU A 116 14.75 17.13 17.85
N ALA A 117 14.49 16.37 18.92
CA ALA A 117 15.04 16.62 20.25
C ALA A 117 16.56 16.41 20.31
N VAL A 118 17.08 15.37 19.63
CA VAL A 118 18.51 15.03 19.68
C VAL A 118 19.36 15.63 18.55
N TRP A 119 18.75 16.07 17.44
CA TRP A 119 19.45 16.64 16.29
C TRP A 119 20.43 17.80 16.59
N PRO A 120 20.15 18.69 17.57
CA PRO A 120 21.09 19.74 17.92
C PRO A 120 22.44 19.21 18.44
N ILE A 121 22.48 18.00 19.02
CA ILE A 121 23.66 17.40 19.63
C ILE A 121 24.56 16.83 18.54
N ARG A 122 25.72 17.47 18.31
CA ARG A 122 26.61 17.20 17.16
C ARG A 122 27.07 15.74 17.05
N ALA A 123 27.45 15.11 18.17
CA ALA A 123 27.92 13.72 18.16
C ALA A 123 26.80 12.76 17.74
N ILE A 124 25.62 12.91 18.33
CA ILE A 124 24.44 12.10 18.01
C ILE A 124 23.98 12.33 16.57
N ARG A 125 23.91 13.59 16.12
CA ARG A 125 23.55 13.90 14.74
C ARG A 125 24.47 13.21 13.73
N ARG A 126 25.78 13.19 13.99
CA ARG A 126 26.73 12.48 13.13
C ARG A 126 26.52 10.98 13.14
N ALA A 127 26.21 10.39 14.30
CA ALA A 127 25.85 8.98 14.40
C ALA A 127 24.59 8.68 13.58
N ILE A 128 23.54 9.49 13.70
CA ILE A 128 22.28 9.34 12.94
C ILE A 128 22.54 9.45 11.44
N VAL A 129 23.28 10.47 10.97
CA VAL A 129 23.61 10.65 9.55
C VAL A 129 24.47 9.49 9.02
N GLY A 130 25.43 9.04 9.83
CA GLY A 130 26.25 7.87 9.51
C GLY A 130 25.41 6.60 9.37
N SER A 131 24.55 6.31 10.35
CA SER A 131 23.61 5.18 10.31
C SER A 131 22.71 5.24 9.08
N ALA A 132 22.06 6.38 8.81
CA ALA A 132 21.20 6.55 7.63
C ALA A 132 21.97 6.30 6.32
N THR A 133 23.20 6.80 6.22
CA THR A 133 24.06 6.64 5.04
C THR A 133 24.46 5.17 4.84
N VAL A 134 24.94 4.52 5.90
CA VAL A 134 25.36 3.11 5.86
C VAL A 134 24.19 2.21 5.53
N THR A 135 23.05 2.40 6.18
CA THR A 135 21.82 1.67 5.87
C THR A 135 21.39 1.90 4.42
N GLY A 136 21.36 3.15 3.96
CA GLY A 136 21.00 3.47 2.57
C GLY A 136 21.90 2.77 1.55
N LEU A 137 23.21 2.70 1.82
CA LEU A 137 24.17 1.97 1.00
C LEU A 137 23.98 0.45 1.05
N ILE A 138 23.66 -0.12 2.22
CA ILE A 138 23.34 -1.55 2.36
C ILE A 138 22.09 -1.88 1.55
N LEU A 139 21.01 -1.10 1.70
CA LEU A 139 19.77 -1.29 0.95
C LEU A 139 19.99 -1.14 -0.55
N MET A 140 20.81 -0.17 -0.98
CA MET A 140 21.22 -0.03 -2.37
C MET A 140 21.99 -1.26 -2.86
N GLY A 141 22.94 -1.76 -2.07
CA GLY A 141 23.71 -2.96 -2.39
C GLY A 141 22.82 -4.18 -2.57
N LEU A 142 21.94 -4.45 -1.60
CA LEU A 142 20.97 -5.55 -1.65
C LEU A 142 20.01 -5.41 -2.84
N ASN A 143 19.58 -4.19 -3.17
CA ASN A 143 18.68 -3.97 -4.30
C ASN A 143 19.34 -4.23 -5.67
N ILE A 144 20.66 -4.04 -5.76
CA ILE A 144 21.45 -4.35 -6.97
C ILE A 144 21.81 -5.83 -7.02
N SER A 145 22.23 -6.41 -5.90
CA SER A 145 22.79 -7.78 -5.85
C SER A 145 21.72 -8.86 -5.82
N GLU A 146 20.56 -8.60 -5.23
CA GLU A 146 19.54 -9.61 -5.01
C GLU A 146 18.40 -9.52 -6.04
N PRO A 147 18.03 -10.63 -6.71
CA PRO A 147 16.91 -10.64 -7.63
C PRO A 147 15.59 -10.34 -6.90
N ILE A 148 14.59 -9.87 -7.65
CA ILE A 148 13.23 -9.68 -7.14
C ILE A 148 12.72 -11.03 -6.62
N GLY A 149 12.16 -11.03 -5.41
CA GLY A 149 11.71 -12.24 -4.71
C GLY A 149 12.79 -12.95 -3.88
N SER A 150 14.06 -12.54 -3.94
CA SER A 150 15.09 -13.09 -3.05
C SER A 150 14.76 -12.82 -1.59
N PRO A 151 14.90 -13.82 -0.69
CA PRO A 151 14.68 -13.64 0.74
C PRO A 151 15.79 -12.84 1.44
N TRP A 152 16.84 -12.45 0.70
CA TRP A 152 17.88 -11.51 1.14
C TRP A 152 17.61 -10.08 0.67
N ARG A 153 16.56 -9.89 -0.12
CA ARG A 153 16.10 -8.57 -0.52
C ARG A 153 15.05 -8.11 0.49
N PRO A 154 15.25 -6.98 1.19
CA PRO A 154 14.38 -6.58 2.29
C PRO A 154 13.00 -6.10 1.83
N VAL A 155 12.83 -5.78 0.55
CA VAL A 155 11.59 -5.25 -0.02
C VAL A 155 11.41 -5.81 -1.43
N VAL A 156 10.19 -6.27 -1.77
CA VAL A 156 9.84 -6.73 -3.12
C VAL A 156 10.14 -5.65 -4.16
N TRP A 157 9.58 -4.46 -3.93
CA TRP A 157 9.54 -3.34 -4.87
C TRP A 157 10.82 -2.51 -4.80
N PRO A 158 11.72 -2.53 -5.80
CA PRO A 158 12.91 -1.67 -5.84
C PRO A 158 12.57 -0.17 -5.75
N GLU A 159 11.35 0.21 -6.15
CA GLU A 159 10.91 1.59 -6.33
C GLU A 159 10.97 2.40 -5.02
N PHE A 160 10.87 1.74 -3.87
CA PHE A 160 10.98 2.38 -2.56
C PHE A 160 12.33 3.08 -2.33
N ALA A 161 13.39 2.59 -2.99
CA ALA A 161 14.73 3.16 -2.88
C ALA A 161 14.74 4.61 -3.36
N ALA A 162 13.83 5.01 -4.27
CA ALA A 162 13.74 6.41 -4.68
C ALA A 162 13.34 7.33 -3.52
N VAL A 163 12.32 6.95 -2.75
CA VAL A 163 11.87 7.71 -1.58
C VAL A 163 12.99 7.78 -0.54
N LEU A 164 13.66 6.66 -0.28
CA LEU A 164 14.81 6.61 0.62
C LEU A 164 15.96 7.52 0.17
N GLY A 165 16.31 7.47 -1.11
CA GLY A 165 17.37 8.29 -1.68
C GLY A 165 17.08 9.77 -1.50
N LEU A 166 15.84 10.23 -1.75
CA LEU A 166 15.43 11.61 -1.51
C LEU A 166 15.54 11.99 -0.02
N PHE A 167 15.12 11.14 0.91
CA PHE A 167 15.31 11.40 2.34
C PHE A 167 16.78 11.46 2.73
N VAL A 168 17.63 10.58 2.19
CA VAL A 168 19.09 10.61 2.41
C VAL A 168 19.70 11.93 1.92
N ILE A 169 19.25 12.48 0.78
CA ILE A 169 19.68 13.83 0.33
C ILE A 169 19.40 14.86 1.42
N VAL A 170 18.18 14.88 1.97
CA VAL A 170 17.78 15.83 3.01
C VAL A 170 18.60 15.65 4.30
N ILE A 171 18.78 14.41 4.75
CA ILE A 171 19.52 14.08 5.98
C ILE A 171 20.97 14.54 5.88
N VAL A 172 21.65 14.20 4.79
CA VAL A 172 23.07 14.54 4.56
C VAL A 172 23.25 16.04 4.34
N ALA A 173 22.38 16.67 3.55
CA ALA A 173 22.42 18.13 3.35
C ALA A 173 22.18 18.91 4.65
N GLY A 174 21.38 18.34 5.56
CA GLY A 174 21.05 18.91 6.86
C GLY A 174 22.19 18.88 7.89
N ASP A 175 23.24 18.04 7.72
CA ASP A 175 24.36 18.03 8.66
C ASP A 175 25.33 19.19 8.43
N SER A 176 25.43 20.10 9.40
CA SER A 176 26.45 21.16 9.39
C SER A 176 27.84 20.69 9.77
N GLY A 177 27.99 19.41 10.16
CA GLY A 177 29.23 18.80 10.63
C GLY A 177 30.17 18.33 9.53
N ILE A 178 29.67 18.11 8.30
CA ILE A 178 30.44 17.70 7.13
C ILE A 178 31.28 18.88 6.63
N ARG A 179 32.59 18.67 6.51
CA ARG A 179 33.58 19.66 6.04
C ARG A 179 34.57 18.96 5.12
N TRP A 180 35.16 19.71 4.19
CA TRP A 180 36.28 19.24 3.38
C TRP A 180 37.40 18.69 4.28
N PRO A 181 37.96 17.50 3.98
CA PRO A 181 39.22 17.06 4.59
C PRO A 181 40.27 18.16 4.37
N ALA A 182 41.01 18.51 5.42
CA ALA A 182 42.07 19.52 5.34
C ALA A 182 43.04 19.33 4.17
N PRO A 183 43.53 18.11 3.85
CA PRO A 183 44.44 17.92 2.71
C PRO A 183 43.75 18.15 1.36
N LEU A 184 42.48 17.74 1.20
CA LEU A 184 41.73 17.92 -0.03
C LEU A 184 41.41 19.41 -0.28
N ARG A 185 41.06 20.14 0.80
CA ARG A 185 40.87 21.59 0.75
C ARG A 185 42.14 22.32 0.29
N LYS A 186 43.30 21.91 0.80
CA LYS A 186 44.60 22.50 0.40
C LYS A 186 44.92 22.18 -1.07
N ARG A 187 44.69 20.94 -1.53
CA ARG A 187 44.90 20.55 -2.94
C ARG A 187 43.99 21.32 -3.89
N LEU A 188 42.70 21.42 -3.58
CA LEU A 188 41.73 22.15 -4.43
C LEU A 188 41.99 23.66 -4.45
N ALA A 189 42.46 24.23 -3.34
CA ALA A 189 42.86 25.64 -3.29
C ALA A 189 44.14 25.94 -4.07
N GLY A 190 44.98 24.92 -4.33
CA GLY A 190 46.24 25.05 -5.06
C GLY A 190 46.14 24.90 -6.57
N ILE A 191 44.95 24.64 -7.14
CA ILE A 191 44.77 24.51 -8.60
C ILE A 191 44.82 25.93 -9.21
N PRO A 192 45.85 26.29 -9.99
CA PRO A 192 46.07 27.67 -10.44
C PRO A 192 45.00 28.20 -11.43
N MET A 193 44.20 27.31 -12.02
CA MET A 193 43.04 27.65 -12.86
C MET A 193 41.69 27.45 -12.17
N ALA A 194 41.68 27.34 -10.84
CA ALA A 194 40.44 27.31 -10.07
C ALA A 194 39.71 28.66 -10.20
N GLY A 195 38.81 28.77 -11.17
CA GLY A 195 37.96 29.95 -11.33
C GLY A 195 37.22 30.30 -10.03
N PRO A 196 36.70 31.53 -9.89
CA PRO A 196 36.06 32.02 -8.66
C PRO A 196 34.96 31.10 -8.11
N THR A 197 34.32 30.31 -8.97
CA THR A 197 33.37 29.26 -8.61
C THR A 197 34.01 28.16 -7.76
N LEU A 198 35.16 27.61 -8.18
CA LEU A 198 35.87 26.55 -7.45
C LEU A 198 36.40 27.04 -6.09
N LEU A 199 36.86 28.29 -6.03
CA LEU A 199 37.23 28.96 -4.78
C LEU A 199 36.04 29.15 -3.83
N ARG A 200 34.84 29.46 -4.35
CA ARG A 200 33.60 29.48 -3.54
C ARG A 200 33.24 28.09 -3.00
N LEU A 201 33.36 27.06 -3.85
CA LEU A 201 33.07 25.66 -3.48
C LEU A 201 34.00 25.13 -2.36
N THR A 202 35.24 25.61 -2.31
CA THR A 202 36.22 25.20 -1.28
C THR A 202 36.13 26.01 0.01
N ARG A 203 35.61 27.25 -0.04
CA ARG A 203 35.50 28.14 1.13
C ARG A 203 34.25 27.87 1.98
N ASP A 204 33.12 27.50 1.38
CA ASP A 204 31.91 27.08 2.10
C ASP A 204 31.72 25.56 2.04
N SER A 205 31.32 24.95 3.15
CA SER A 205 30.97 23.53 3.16
C SER A 205 29.57 23.26 2.60
N GLY A 206 28.77 24.29 2.33
CA GLY A 206 27.44 24.18 1.71
C GLY A 206 27.44 23.38 0.39
N PRO A 207 28.18 23.80 -0.64
CA PRO A 207 28.17 23.13 -1.94
C PRO A 207 28.71 21.70 -1.90
N LEU A 208 29.77 21.42 -1.13
CA LEU A 208 30.24 20.05 -0.93
C LEU A 208 29.14 19.17 -0.34
N ARG A 209 28.45 19.65 0.69
CA ARG A 209 27.37 18.89 1.33
C ARG A 209 26.24 18.61 0.36
N ALA A 210 25.85 19.60 -0.45
CA ALA A 210 24.86 19.40 -1.50
C ALA A 210 25.32 18.36 -2.52
N LEU A 211 26.58 18.43 -2.98
CA LEU A 211 27.15 17.48 -3.93
C LEU A 211 27.19 16.06 -3.36
N VAL A 212 27.67 15.89 -2.12
CA VAL A 212 27.72 14.58 -1.44
C VAL A 212 26.31 14.04 -1.21
N ALA A 213 25.38 14.89 -0.76
CA ALA A 213 23.99 14.51 -0.55
C ALA A 213 23.32 14.05 -1.86
N VAL A 214 23.42 14.84 -2.93
CA VAL A 214 22.85 14.52 -4.24
C VAL A 214 23.55 13.33 -4.87
N GLY A 215 24.88 13.19 -4.73
CA GLY A 215 25.62 12.03 -5.25
C GLY A 215 25.19 10.73 -4.57
N LEU A 216 25.15 10.71 -3.23
CA LEU A 216 24.75 9.54 -2.47
C LEU A 216 23.27 9.20 -2.67
N GLY A 217 22.38 10.16 -2.39
CA GLY A 217 20.94 9.93 -2.50
C GLY A 217 20.49 9.73 -3.94
N GLY A 218 21.13 10.41 -4.90
CA GLY A 218 20.90 10.21 -6.33
C GLY A 218 21.34 8.84 -6.83
N ALA A 219 22.45 8.28 -6.31
CA ALA A 219 22.83 6.90 -6.60
C ALA A 219 21.76 5.90 -6.10
N ILE A 220 21.21 6.12 -4.89
CA ILE A 220 20.12 5.30 -4.36
C ILE A 220 18.83 5.46 -5.20
N VAL A 221 18.51 6.68 -5.65
CA VAL A 221 17.37 6.92 -6.56
C VAL A 221 17.59 6.20 -7.90
N ALA A 222 18.79 6.25 -8.46
CA ALA A 222 19.11 5.63 -9.74
C ALA A 222 18.96 4.10 -9.72
N THR A 223 19.19 3.45 -8.58
CA THR A 223 19.03 2.00 -8.45
C THR A 223 17.60 1.54 -8.18
N SER A 224 16.67 2.47 -7.91
CA SER A 224 15.28 2.16 -7.58
C SER A 224 14.46 1.57 -8.73
N GLN A 225 14.95 1.60 -9.97
CA GLN A 225 14.21 1.23 -11.18
C GLN A 225 12.90 2.02 -11.40
N ASN A 226 12.55 2.97 -10.51
CA ASN A 226 11.38 3.82 -10.62
C ASN A 226 11.63 4.99 -11.59
N LYS A 227 11.28 4.79 -12.86
CA LYS A 227 11.43 5.81 -13.92
C LYS A 227 10.72 7.12 -13.60
N THR A 228 9.56 7.04 -12.92
CA THR A 228 8.80 8.25 -12.51
C THR A 228 9.61 9.04 -11.49
N ALA A 229 10.11 8.38 -10.46
CA ALA A 229 10.90 9.04 -9.41
C ALA A 229 12.22 9.59 -9.95
N MET A 230 12.90 8.85 -10.82
CA MET A 230 14.10 9.33 -11.51
C MET A 230 13.80 10.58 -12.33
N GLY A 231 12.71 10.58 -13.12
CA GLY A 231 12.26 11.74 -13.90
C GLY A 231 11.96 12.95 -13.02
N ILE A 232 11.17 12.77 -11.95
CA ILE A 232 10.86 13.84 -11.00
C ILE A 232 12.14 14.39 -10.35
N ALA A 233 13.05 13.53 -9.89
CA ALA A 233 14.29 13.97 -9.25
C ALA A 233 15.22 14.70 -10.22
N VAL A 234 15.39 14.21 -11.46
CA VAL A 234 16.26 14.79 -12.49
C VAL A 234 15.69 16.11 -13.03
N VAL A 235 14.38 16.29 -13.05
CA VAL A 235 13.75 17.51 -13.56
C VAL A 235 13.47 18.52 -12.43
N ALA A 236 12.73 18.13 -11.40
CA ALA A 236 12.24 19.06 -10.38
C ALA A 236 13.37 19.64 -9.53
N ILE A 237 14.36 18.83 -9.12
CA ILE A 237 15.45 19.31 -8.26
C ILE A 237 16.33 20.34 -9.00
N PRO A 238 16.89 20.05 -10.19
CA PRO A 238 17.70 21.03 -10.91
C PRO A 238 16.91 22.27 -11.35
N ALA A 239 15.67 22.12 -11.81
CA ALA A 239 14.84 23.26 -12.22
C ALA A 239 14.59 24.23 -11.04
N LEU A 240 14.19 23.69 -9.89
CA LEU A 240 13.98 24.51 -8.68
C LEU A 240 15.28 25.13 -8.17
N LEU A 241 16.40 24.39 -8.21
CA LEU A 241 17.70 24.95 -7.85
C LEU A 241 18.13 26.09 -8.78
N ALA A 242 17.88 25.97 -10.09
CA ALA A 242 18.15 27.02 -11.07
C ALA A 242 17.28 28.27 -10.87
N LEU A 243 16.04 28.10 -10.40
CA LEU A 243 15.13 29.20 -10.05
C LEU A 243 15.46 29.86 -8.71
N SER A 244 16.06 29.11 -7.77
CA SER A 244 16.37 29.61 -6.42
C SER A 244 17.17 30.93 -6.36
N PRO A 245 18.21 31.21 -7.20
CA PRO A 245 18.91 32.50 -7.19
C PRO A 245 18.07 33.66 -7.75
N LEU A 246 17.07 33.38 -8.60
CA LEU A 246 16.20 34.41 -9.17
C LEU A 246 15.22 34.95 -8.10
N VAL A 247 14.87 34.12 -7.12
CA VAL A 247 13.95 34.49 -6.04
C VAL A 247 14.74 34.99 -4.83
N ARG A 248 15.16 36.25 -4.85
CA ARG A 248 15.97 36.89 -3.78
C ARG A 248 15.34 36.81 -2.38
N ASN A 249 14.01 36.83 -2.28
CA ASN A 249 13.31 36.80 -1.00
C ASN A 249 12.97 35.36 -0.58
N ARG A 250 13.47 34.96 0.59
CA ARG A 250 13.20 33.65 1.22
C ARG A 250 11.71 33.32 1.34
N ARG A 251 10.87 34.31 1.67
CA ARG A 251 9.42 34.09 1.81
C ARG A 251 8.82 33.70 0.46
N HIS A 252 9.20 34.40 -0.61
CA HIS A 252 8.76 34.09 -1.98
C HIS A 252 9.31 32.74 -2.45
N TRP A 253 10.55 32.37 -2.10
CA TRP A 253 11.10 31.06 -2.44
C TRP A 253 10.29 29.92 -1.83
N ARG A 254 9.95 30.03 -0.54
CA ARG A 254 9.12 29.04 0.14
C ARG A 254 7.71 28.99 -0.44
N ALA A 255 7.11 30.14 -0.75
CA ALA A 255 5.81 30.19 -1.41
C ALA A 255 5.85 29.48 -2.77
N LEU A 256 6.86 29.75 -3.59
CA LEU A 256 7.07 29.07 -4.88
C LEU A 256 7.24 27.55 -4.69
N ALA A 257 8.07 27.12 -3.73
CA ALA A 257 8.26 25.70 -3.46
C ALA A 257 6.97 25.02 -2.96
N MET A 258 6.18 25.68 -2.11
CA MET A 258 4.88 25.15 -1.68
C MET A 258 3.90 25.04 -2.85
N LEU A 259 3.81 26.06 -3.70
CA LEU A 259 2.97 26.03 -4.90
C LEU A 259 3.43 24.93 -5.87
N ALA A 260 4.73 24.73 -6.02
CA ALA A 260 5.27 23.64 -6.83
C ALA A 260 4.96 22.26 -6.24
N ALA A 261 5.04 22.10 -4.91
CA ALA A 261 4.64 20.88 -4.23
C ALA A 261 3.14 20.59 -4.43
N LEU A 262 2.26 21.57 -4.18
CA LEU A 262 0.82 21.46 -4.43
C LEU A 262 0.50 21.18 -5.91
N GLY A 263 1.18 21.87 -6.82
CA GLY A 263 1.03 21.63 -8.25
C GLY A 263 1.46 20.22 -8.65
N SER A 264 2.53 19.69 -8.06
CA SER A 264 3.03 18.35 -8.36
C SER A 264 2.05 17.25 -7.95
N THR A 265 1.25 17.44 -6.89
CA THR A 265 0.26 16.45 -6.46
C THR A 265 -0.89 16.30 -7.44
N ILE A 266 -1.11 17.27 -8.32
CA ILE A 266 -2.12 17.24 -9.39
C ILE A 266 -1.46 16.88 -10.73
N ALA A 267 -0.33 17.51 -11.04
CA ALA A 267 0.33 17.36 -12.33
C ALA A 267 0.86 15.95 -12.57
N VAL A 268 1.32 15.25 -11.53
CA VAL A 268 1.85 13.89 -11.67
C VAL A 268 0.74 12.88 -12.01
N PRO A 269 -0.38 12.78 -11.24
CA PRO A 269 -1.52 11.93 -11.63
C PRO A 269 -2.10 12.31 -13.00
N ALA A 270 -2.24 13.60 -13.30
CA ALA A 270 -2.74 14.05 -14.61
C ALA A 270 -1.80 13.64 -15.76
N GLY A 271 -0.48 13.69 -15.54
CA GLY A 271 0.51 13.21 -16.50
C GLY A 271 0.42 11.69 -16.71
N MET A 272 0.19 10.91 -15.64
CA MET A 272 -0.03 9.46 -15.74
C MET A 272 -1.32 9.14 -16.51
N TYR A 273 -2.40 9.87 -16.22
CA TYR A 273 -3.66 9.76 -16.95
C TYR A 273 -3.48 10.00 -18.45
N TRP A 274 -2.80 11.09 -18.81
CA TRP A 274 -2.53 11.42 -20.20
C TRP A 274 -1.64 10.37 -20.89
N LEU A 275 -0.58 9.92 -20.22
CA LEU A 275 0.31 8.87 -20.75
C LEU A 275 -0.41 7.52 -20.92
N GLY A 276 -1.26 7.13 -19.97
CA GLY A 276 -2.02 5.88 -20.03
C GLY A 276 -3.01 5.89 -21.19
N THR A 277 -3.85 6.93 -21.26
CA THR A 277 -4.93 7.02 -22.25
C THR A 277 -4.44 7.32 -23.67
N GLN A 278 -3.45 8.20 -23.84
CA GLN A 278 -3.01 8.64 -25.17
C GLN A 278 -1.87 7.80 -25.75
N LYS A 279 -1.04 7.17 -24.91
CA LYS A 279 0.12 6.40 -25.35
C LYS A 279 -0.01 4.90 -25.10
N GLY A 280 -1.07 4.44 -24.43
CA GLY A 280 -1.29 3.03 -24.14
C GLY A 280 -0.18 2.41 -23.29
N LEU A 281 0.51 3.22 -22.48
CA LEU A 281 1.55 2.71 -21.60
C LEU A 281 0.90 1.97 -20.43
N GLU A 282 1.19 0.68 -20.29
CA GLU A 282 0.52 -0.21 -19.32
C GLU A 282 0.61 0.30 -17.87
N SER A 283 1.80 0.71 -17.41
CA SER A 283 1.97 1.20 -16.03
C SER A 283 1.17 2.47 -15.73
N PRO A 284 1.22 3.53 -16.56
CA PRO A 284 0.31 4.67 -16.45
C PRO A 284 -1.18 4.32 -16.60
N LEU A 285 -1.53 3.35 -17.46
CA LEU A 285 -2.90 2.90 -17.64
C LEU A 285 -3.45 2.24 -16.36
N SER A 286 -2.70 1.32 -15.76
CA SER A 286 -3.08 0.70 -14.48
C SER A 286 -3.31 1.73 -13.36
N ARG A 287 -2.46 2.76 -13.28
CA ARG A 287 -2.66 3.88 -12.33
C ARG A 287 -3.92 4.68 -12.63
N THR A 288 -4.22 4.88 -13.91
CA THR A 288 -5.44 5.56 -14.35
C THR A 288 -6.68 4.80 -13.90
N GLU A 289 -6.69 3.49 -14.11
CA GLU A 289 -7.77 2.61 -13.65
C GLU A 289 -7.96 2.70 -12.13
N MET A 290 -6.88 2.66 -11.35
CA MET A 290 -6.95 2.79 -9.88
C MET A 290 -7.52 4.14 -9.43
N ILE A 291 -7.13 5.23 -10.10
CA ILE A 291 -7.65 6.58 -9.84
C ILE A 291 -9.15 6.63 -10.17
N GLU A 292 -9.57 6.05 -11.30
CA GLU A 292 -10.96 6.02 -11.71
C GLU A 292 -11.82 5.21 -10.73
N VAL A 293 -11.35 4.03 -10.28
CA VAL A 293 -12.04 3.22 -9.26
C VAL A 293 -12.22 4.01 -7.97
N ALA A 294 -11.18 4.72 -7.52
CA ALA A 294 -11.27 5.59 -6.34
C ALA A 294 -12.35 6.67 -6.49
N PHE A 295 -12.40 7.34 -7.64
CA PHE A 295 -13.42 8.35 -7.91
C PHE A 295 -14.82 7.77 -8.05
N ARG A 296 -14.97 6.55 -8.59
CA ARG A 296 -16.25 5.82 -8.62
C ARG A 296 -16.76 5.58 -7.21
N ALA A 297 -15.89 5.12 -6.30
CA ALA A 297 -16.24 4.91 -4.90
C ALA A 297 -16.65 6.20 -4.19
N LEU A 298 -15.93 7.30 -4.40
CA LEU A 298 -16.29 8.61 -3.82
C LEU A 298 -17.60 9.15 -4.39
N ARG A 299 -17.93 8.82 -5.64
CA ARG A 299 -19.16 9.27 -6.30
C ARG A 299 -20.38 8.48 -5.84
N SER A 300 -20.22 7.17 -5.65
CA SER A 300 -21.29 6.29 -5.16
C SER A 300 -21.59 6.52 -3.68
N ASP A 301 -20.57 6.86 -2.88
CA ASP A 301 -20.73 7.23 -1.48
C ASP A 301 -19.93 8.51 -1.14
N PRO A 302 -20.55 9.70 -1.29
CA PRO A 302 -19.92 10.97 -0.95
C PRO A 302 -19.53 11.12 0.53
N MET A 303 -20.12 10.32 1.44
CA MET A 303 -19.75 10.37 2.87
C MET A 303 -18.34 9.84 3.11
N LEU A 304 -17.76 9.09 2.17
CA LEU A 304 -16.35 8.72 2.19
C LEU A 304 -15.43 9.94 2.20
N LEU A 305 -15.86 11.11 1.70
CA LEU A 305 -15.08 12.35 1.84
C LEU A 305 -14.95 12.81 3.31
N ALA A 306 -15.86 12.39 4.19
CA ALA A 306 -15.80 12.74 5.60
C ALA A 306 -14.95 11.76 6.41
N HIS A 307 -15.15 10.45 6.24
CA HIS A 307 -14.52 9.43 7.09
C HIS A 307 -13.66 8.40 6.36
N GLY A 308 -13.81 8.26 5.04
CA GLY A 308 -13.15 7.23 4.25
C GLY A 308 -13.61 5.80 4.55
N THR A 309 -12.99 4.82 3.89
CA THR A 309 -13.23 3.38 4.02
C THR A 309 -12.30 2.70 5.02
N GLY A 310 -11.32 3.43 5.57
CA GLY A 310 -10.25 2.90 6.42
C GLY A 310 -9.01 2.51 5.64
N TRP A 311 -7.84 2.59 6.30
CA TRP A 311 -6.57 2.19 5.71
C TRP A 311 -6.59 0.71 5.31
N GLY A 312 -6.00 0.37 4.16
CA GLY A 312 -5.96 -1.00 3.63
C GLY A 312 -7.27 -1.49 3.00
N ALA A 313 -8.28 -0.62 2.88
CA ALA A 313 -9.56 -0.94 2.24
C ALA A 313 -9.55 -0.78 0.72
N PHE A 314 -8.47 -0.27 0.12
CA PHE A 314 -8.42 -0.04 -1.32
C PHE A 314 -8.68 -1.32 -2.14
N ASN A 315 -8.21 -2.49 -1.67
CA ASN A 315 -8.57 -3.76 -2.30
C ASN A 315 -10.09 -3.94 -2.37
N ASP A 316 -10.82 -3.68 -1.28
CA ASP A 316 -12.28 -3.84 -1.25
C ASP A 316 -12.97 -2.87 -2.22
N VAL A 317 -12.43 -1.65 -2.34
CA VAL A 317 -12.87 -0.64 -3.29
C VAL A 317 -12.61 -1.09 -4.73
N LEU A 318 -11.42 -1.60 -5.01
CA LEU A 318 -11.03 -2.16 -6.30
C LEU A 318 -11.96 -3.32 -6.69
N PHE A 319 -12.15 -4.29 -5.79
CA PHE A 319 -13.08 -5.40 -5.99
C PHE A 319 -14.52 -4.91 -6.20
N ARG A 320 -14.95 -3.79 -5.64
CA ARG A 320 -16.33 -3.34 -5.83
C ARG A 320 -16.58 -2.65 -7.18
N TYR A 321 -15.60 -1.90 -7.69
CA TYR A 321 -15.82 -0.97 -8.82
C TYR A 321 -14.97 -1.23 -10.07
N LEU A 322 -14.16 -2.29 -10.10
CA LEU A 322 -13.25 -2.56 -11.24
C LEU A 322 -14.00 -2.76 -12.57
N ASP A 323 -15.19 -3.35 -12.55
CA ASP A 323 -16.08 -3.60 -13.70
C ASP A 323 -16.67 -2.31 -14.32
N GLU A 324 -16.73 -1.23 -13.55
CA GLU A 324 -17.19 0.08 -14.04
C GLU A 324 -16.09 0.86 -14.78
N VAL A 325 -14.83 0.48 -14.57
CA VAL A 325 -13.65 1.22 -15.04
C VAL A 325 -12.96 0.50 -16.19
N ARG A 326 -12.95 -0.83 -16.15
CA ARG A 326 -12.32 -1.67 -17.18
C ARG A 326 -13.29 -2.73 -17.66
N ASP A 327 -13.13 -3.13 -18.92
CA ASP A 327 -13.74 -4.36 -19.41
C ASP A 327 -13.10 -5.55 -18.68
N VAL A 328 -13.78 -6.04 -17.65
CA VAL A 328 -13.38 -7.22 -16.86
C VAL A 328 -13.69 -8.46 -17.68
N ARG A 329 -12.67 -9.00 -18.38
CA ARG A 329 -12.81 -10.23 -19.17
C ARG A 329 -12.75 -11.44 -18.26
N ALA A 330 -13.80 -12.25 -18.26
CA ALA A 330 -13.90 -13.46 -17.46
C ALA A 330 -13.26 -14.69 -18.13
N VAL A 331 -13.11 -14.72 -19.48
CA VAL A 331 -12.76 -15.94 -20.24
C VAL A 331 -11.31 -16.00 -20.72
N THR A 332 -10.65 -14.85 -20.91
CA THR A 332 -9.24 -14.86 -21.36
C THR A 332 -8.36 -14.99 -20.13
N GLU A 333 -7.83 -16.20 -19.92
CA GLU A 333 -6.82 -16.53 -18.91
C GLU A 333 -7.21 -16.07 -17.50
N THR A 334 -8.18 -16.78 -16.90
CA THR A 334 -8.66 -16.67 -15.51
C THR A 334 -9.06 -15.25 -15.05
N TRP A 335 -10.22 -15.15 -14.41
CA TRP A 335 -10.61 -13.95 -13.63
C TRP A 335 -9.46 -13.47 -12.69
N GLN A 336 -8.62 -14.42 -12.24
CA GLN A 336 -7.29 -14.21 -11.65
C GLN A 336 -6.36 -13.35 -12.48
N GLN A 337 -6.06 -13.55 -13.77
CA GLN A 337 -5.10 -12.65 -14.44
C GLN A 337 -5.58 -11.21 -14.51
N SER A 338 -6.89 -10.93 -14.54
CA SER A 338 -7.33 -9.53 -14.41
C SER A 338 -6.98 -8.95 -13.03
N LEU A 339 -7.08 -9.77 -11.97
CA LEU A 339 -6.72 -9.46 -10.59
C LEU A 339 -5.23 -9.63 -10.23
N GLU A 340 -4.48 -10.43 -11.00
CA GLU A 340 -3.04 -10.68 -10.91
C GLU A 340 -2.27 -9.71 -11.82
N ASN A 341 -2.87 -9.22 -12.92
CA ASN A 341 -2.40 -8.08 -13.72
C ASN A 341 -2.76 -6.75 -13.06
N THR A 342 -3.90 -6.65 -12.35
CA THR A 342 -4.05 -5.64 -11.28
C THR A 342 -3.40 -6.11 -9.98
N GLY A 343 -2.61 -7.18 -10.00
CA GLY A 343 -1.77 -7.66 -8.91
C GLY A 343 -2.53 -8.16 -7.68
N GLY A 344 -2.22 -9.39 -7.26
CA GLY A 344 -2.14 -9.69 -5.83
C GLY A 344 -1.35 -8.63 -5.01
N GLY A 345 -0.66 -7.68 -5.69
CA GLY A 345 -0.06 -6.45 -5.20
C GLY A 345 -0.82 -5.09 -5.33
N ALA A 346 -2.05 -4.96 -5.85
CA ALA A 346 -2.79 -3.67 -5.78
C ALA A 346 -3.47 -3.45 -4.42
N PHE A 347 -2.69 -3.53 -3.34
CA PHE A 347 -3.16 -3.22 -1.99
C PHE A 347 -3.23 -1.71 -1.69
N HIS A 348 -2.89 -0.87 -2.67
CA HIS A 348 -2.83 0.59 -2.55
C HIS A 348 -3.10 1.23 -3.92
N THR A 349 -3.65 2.44 -3.92
CA THR A 349 -3.89 3.31 -5.10
C THR A 349 -2.63 3.73 -5.89
N HIS A 350 -1.42 3.41 -5.41
CA HIS A 350 -0.17 4.02 -5.86
C HIS A 350 -0.16 5.58 -5.85
N ASP A 351 -1.01 6.22 -5.06
CA ASP A 351 -1.00 7.66 -4.81
C ASP A 351 -1.31 7.87 -3.32
N THR A 352 -0.33 8.31 -2.53
CA THR A 352 -0.49 8.45 -1.08
C THR A 352 -1.60 9.45 -0.71
N TYR A 353 -1.84 10.46 -1.54
CA TYR A 353 -2.89 11.46 -1.28
C TYR A 353 -4.27 10.88 -1.55
N LEU A 354 -4.40 10.12 -2.64
CA LEU A 354 -5.64 9.42 -2.96
C LEU A 354 -5.93 8.29 -1.96
N GLU A 355 -4.90 7.57 -1.52
CA GLU A 355 -5.05 6.57 -0.46
C GLU A 355 -5.52 7.19 0.84
N ALA A 356 -4.93 8.32 1.25
CA ALA A 356 -5.36 9.03 2.44
C ALA A 356 -6.80 9.54 2.32
N LEU A 357 -7.20 10.01 1.12
CA LEU A 357 -8.56 10.44 0.81
C LEU A 357 -9.55 9.28 0.95
N LEU A 358 -9.25 8.13 0.32
CA LEU A 358 -10.09 6.95 0.45
C LEU A 358 -10.09 6.41 1.87
N SER A 359 -8.95 6.39 2.55
CA SER A 359 -8.81 5.74 3.86
C SER A 359 -9.41 6.55 4.99
N THR A 360 -9.31 7.88 4.94
CA THR A 360 -9.64 8.76 6.08
C THR A 360 -10.40 10.02 5.69
N GLY A 361 -10.89 10.09 4.45
CA GLY A 361 -11.59 11.24 3.91
C GLY A 361 -10.67 12.42 3.59
N LEU A 362 -11.30 13.51 3.15
CA LEU A 362 -10.67 14.77 2.80
C LEU A 362 -9.81 15.34 3.93
N PRO A 363 -10.20 15.29 5.22
CA PRO A 363 -9.34 15.82 6.28
C PRO A 363 -8.00 15.09 6.37
N GLY A 364 -7.99 13.76 6.24
CA GLY A 364 -6.75 12.99 6.25
C GLY A 364 -5.89 13.23 5.02
N ALA A 365 -6.49 13.32 3.82
CA ALA A 365 -5.77 13.70 2.60
C ALA A 365 -5.08 15.07 2.73
N LEU A 366 -5.78 16.07 3.28
CA LEU A 366 -5.23 17.39 3.53
C LEU A 366 -4.09 17.37 4.56
N LEU A 367 -4.20 16.53 5.60
CA LEU A 367 -3.13 16.38 6.59
C LEU A 367 -1.89 15.68 6.01
N VAL A 368 -2.06 14.67 5.15
CA VAL A 368 -0.95 14.04 4.41
C VAL A 368 -0.30 15.02 3.44
N LEU A 369 -1.10 15.83 2.71
CA LEU A 369 -0.63 16.93 1.87
C LEU A 369 0.17 17.97 2.67
N ALA A 370 -0.22 18.22 3.92
CA ALA A 370 0.48 19.15 4.79
C ALA A 370 1.89 18.68 5.18
N LEU A 371 2.26 17.41 5.02
CA LEU A 371 3.59 16.90 5.36
C LEU A 371 4.73 17.59 4.58
N PRO A 372 4.82 17.49 3.23
CA PRO A 372 5.86 18.18 2.48
C PRO A 372 5.79 19.70 2.60
N ILE A 373 4.58 20.26 2.70
CA ILE A 373 4.36 21.71 2.86
C ILE A 373 4.93 22.22 4.20
N THR A 374 4.64 21.52 5.30
CA THR A 374 5.18 21.86 6.62
C THR A 374 6.69 21.73 6.63
N ALA A 375 7.27 20.74 5.93
CA ALA A 375 8.72 20.60 5.80
C ALA A 375 9.36 21.79 5.07
N ILE A 376 8.77 22.23 3.95
CA ILE A 376 9.22 23.43 3.22
C ILE A 376 9.16 24.67 4.12
N LEU A 377 8.09 24.85 4.88
CA LEU A 377 7.92 25.96 5.82
C LEU A 377 8.94 25.94 6.97
N CYS A 378 9.29 24.74 7.44
CA CYS A 378 10.24 24.52 8.53
C CYS A 378 11.72 24.52 8.09
N ALA A 379 12.03 24.50 6.78
CA ALA A 379 13.40 24.41 6.27
C ALA A 379 14.35 25.50 6.84
N ARG A 380 15.62 25.16 7.12
CA ARG A 380 16.62 26.12 7.61
C ARG A 380 17.29 26.94 6.51
N ARG A 381 17.52 28.23 6.79
CA ARG A 381 18.16 29.23 5.91
C ARG A 381 19.40 28.75 5.14
N ARG A 382 20.25 27.92 5.76
CA ARG A 382 21.52 27.48 5.16
C ARG A 382 21.38 26.41 4.07
N SER A 383 20.23 25.74 3.98
CA SER A 383 20.00 24.62 3.06
C SER A 383 18.62 24.69 2.38
N ASP A 384 17.94 25.83 2.46
CA ASP A 384 16.55 25.98 2.00
C ASP A 384 16.35 25.63 0.52
N GLY A 385 17.28 25.99 -0.37
CA GLY A 385 17.12 25.73 -1.81
C GLY A 385 16.99 24.24 -2.14
N LEU A 386 18.04 23.47 -1.83
CA LEU A 386 18.06 22.03 -2.09
C LEU A 386 16.98 21.29 -1.29
N VAL A 387 16.83 21.57 0.00
CA VAL A 387 15.88 20.84 0.84
C VAL A 387 14.44 21.11 0.38
N CYS A 388 14.07 22.35 0.05
CA CYS A 388 12.74 22.62 -0.49
C CYS A 388 12.53 21.95 -1.84
N ALA A 389 13.52 21.96 -2.73
CA ALA A 389 13.43 21.28 -4.03
C ALA A 389 13.23 19.76 -3.89
N VAL A 390 13.92 19.13 -2.93
CA VAL A 390 13.75 17.71 -2.64
C VAL A 390 12.37 17.41 -2.04
N TRP A 391 11.82 18.29 -1.17
CA TRP A 391 10.45 18.11 -0.67
C TRP A 391 9.37 18.29 -1.74
N VAL A 392 9.60 19.12 -2.76
CA VAL A 392 8.74 19.15 -3.96
C VAL A 392 8.83 17.85 -4.74
N ALA A 393 10.04 17.30 -4.92
CA ALA A 393 10.23 16.01 -5.56
C ALA A 393 9.55 14.86 -4.77
N ILE A 394 9.62 14.89 -3.43
CA ILE A 394 8.91 13.95 -2.55
C ILE A 394 7.40 14.11 -2.71
N ALA A 395 6.87 15.34 -2.76
CA ALA A 395 5.44 15.56 -2.96
C ALA A 395 4.95 14.97 -4.30
N GLY A 396 5.68 15.22 -5.39
CA GLY A 396 5.36 14.62 -6.68
C GLY A 396 5.48 13.10 -6.68
N LEU A 397 6.47 12.55 -5.97
CA LEU A 397 6.63 11.10 -5.85
C LEU A 397 5.52 10.45 -5.01
N MET A 398 5.06 11.10 -3.94
CA MET A 398 3.92 10.64 -3.15
C MET A 398 2.60 10.64 -3.93
N ALA A 399 2.50 11.44 -5.00
CA ALA A 399 1.36 11.43 -5.93
C ALA A 399 1.45 10.34 -7.01
N ALA A 400 2.56 9.59 -7.06
CA ALA A 400 2.74 8.46 -7.99
C ALA A 400 3.19 7.19 -7.30
N TRP A 401 3.34 7.20 -5.98
CA TRP A 401 3.78 6.06 -5.19
C TRP A 401 3.37 6.21 -3.71
N PHE A 402 3.53 5.13 -2.96
CA PHE A 402 3.26 5.05 -1.52
C PHE A 402 4.55 4.91 -0.71
N THR A 403 4.44 5.06 0.62
CA THR A 403 5.61 4.97 1.51
C THR A 403 5.64 3.65 2.25
N LEU A 404 6.75 2.90 2.12
CA LEU A 404 6.93 1.65 2.87
C LEU A 404 7.41 1.90 4.31
N PRO A 405 7.15 0.98 5.26
CA PRO A 405 7.59 1.07 6.65
C PRO A 405 9.07 1.40 6.83
N ILE A 406 9.92 0.79 6.01
CA ILE A 406 11.37 0.98 6.00
C ILE A 406 11.80 2.44 5.79
N ALA A 407 10.96 3.25 5.14
CA ALA A 407 11.23 4.65 4.86
C ALA A 407 10.84 5.59 6.00
N VAL A 408 10.01 5.15 6.96
CA VAL A 408 9.52 5.98 8.07
C VAL A 408 10.65 6.56 8.95
N PRO A 409 11.66 5.77 9.37
CA PRO A 409 12.82 6.29 10.10
C PRO A 409 13.56 7.38 9.32
N PHE A 410 13.71 7.19 8.00
CA PHE A 410 14.35 8.16 7.10
C PHE A 410 13.52 9.44 6.98
N GLN A 411 12.20 9.32 6.84
CA GLN A 411 11.29 10.46 6.80
C GLN A 411 11.35 11.27 8.11
N ALA A 412 11.27 10.60 9.26
CA ALA A 412 11.35 11.23 10.58
C ALA A 412 12.65 12.04 10.77
N VAL A 413 13.78 11.46 10.37
CA VAL A 413 15.08 12.13 10.46
C VAL A 413 15.23 13.21 9.39
N ALA A 414 14.69 13.03 8.18
CA ALA A 414 14.65 14.06 7.15
C ALA A 414 13.85 15.29 7.61
N PHE A 415 12.74 15.11 8.34
CA PHE A 415 12.02 16.19 9.00
C PHE A 415 12.90 16.93 10.03
N ALA A 416 13.59 16.19 10.90
CA ALA A 416 14.50 16.78 11.88
C ALA A 416 15.67 17.54 11.23
N ALA A 417 16.24 16.99 10.15
CA ALA A 417 17.30 17.59 9.35
C ALA A 417 16.84 18.88 8.67
N THR A 418 15.64 18.87 8.11
CA THR A 418 14.99 20.03 7.46
C THR A 418 14.82 21.17 8.46
N ALA A 419 14.26 20.88 9.65
CA ALA A 419 14.03 21.87 10.69
C ALA A 419 15.32 22.33 11.40
N GLY A 420 16.34 21.47 11.44
CA GLY A 420 17.56 21.70 12.19
C GLY A 420 17.50 21.35 13.67
N GLY A 421 16.57 20.47 14.05
CA GLY A 421 16.24 20.17 15.44
C GLY A 421 15.32 21.21 16.08
N ALA A 422 14.77 20.86 17.25
CA ALA A 422 13.96 21.78 18.04
C ALA A 422 14.84 22.91 18.58
N ARG A 423 14.46 24.17 18.33
CA ARG A 423 15.13 25.31 18.96
C ARG A 423 14.87 25.25 20.47
N ARG A 424 15.93 25.46 21.27
CA ARG A 424 15.76 25.76 22.69
C ARG A 424 15.01 27.09 22.77
N ARG A 425 13.71 27.06 23.07
CA ARG A 425 13.01 28.25 23.56
C ARG A 425 13.54 28.47 24.97
N ASP A 426 14.41 29.46 25.14
CA ASP A 426 14.94 29.88 26.44
C ASP A 426 13.95 30.81 27.20
N GLY A 427 12.72 30.93 26.72
CA GLY A 427 11.69 31.72 27.39
C GLY A 427 11.18 31.04 28.67
N PRO A 428 10.93 31.81 29.75
CA PRO A 428 10.22 31.31 30.93
C PRO A 428 8.81 30.88 30.50
N VAL A 429 8.55 29.57 30.49
CA VAL A 429 7.19 29.04 30.31
C VAL A 429 6.39 29.45 31.54
N PRO A 430 5.31 30.24 31.43
CA PRO A 430 4.60 30.79 32.57
C PRO A 430 4.09 29.71 33.54
N TRP A 431 4.50 29.86 34.81
CA TRP A 431 3.91 29.45 36.09
C TRP A 431 3.55 27.97 36.36
N LEU A 432 4.48 27.31 37.05
CA LEU A 432 4.48 26.13 37.95
C LEU A 432 3.23 25.24 38.21
N ALA A 433 1.98 25.70 38.23
CA ALA A 433 0.84 24.84 38.60
C ALA A 433 0.34 23.99 37.42
N THR A 434 0.41 24.53 36.20
CA THR A 434 0.18 23.77 34.96
C THR A 434 1.33 22.80 34.63
N ARG A 435 2.49 22.94 35.28
CA ARG A 435 3.66 22.08 35.03
C ARG A 435 3.51 20.68 35.60
N VAL A 436 2.99 20.50 36.81
CA VAL A 436 2.93 19.16 37.40
C VAL A 436 1.78 18.36 36.78
N ALA A 437 0.57 18.92 36.76
CA ALA A 437 -0.58 18.30 36.13
C ALA A 437 -0.35 18.06 34.63
N GLY A 438 0.22 19.03 33.91
CA GLY A 438 0.57 18.89 32.50
C GLY A 438 1.64 17.84 32.24
N ARG A 439 2.66 17.71 33.10
CA ARG A 439 3.69 16.67 32.96
C ARG A 439 3.13 15.27 33.20
N SER A 440 2.29 15.09 34.22
CA SER A 440 1.66 13.80 34.50
C SER A 440 0.74 13.39 33.36
N LEU A 441 -0.09 14.32 32.84
CA LEU A 441 -0.95 14.06 31.68
C LEU A 441 -0.15 13.72 30.42
N MET A 442 0.91 14.48 30.11
CA MET A 442 1.77 14.20 28.95
C MET A 442 2.49 12.86 29.09
N THR A 443 2.98 12.52 30.29
CA THR A 443 3.62 11.24 30.56
C THR A 443 2.63 10.09 30.42
N GLY A 444 1.41 10.25 30.95
CA GLY A 444 0.34 9.25 30.82
C GLY A 444 -0.08 9.04 29.37
N ALA A 445 -0.27 10.12 28.60
CA ALA A 445 -0.57 10.03 27.17
C ALA A 445 0.57 9.37 26.38
N ALA A 446 1.82 9.71 26.68
CA ALA A 446 2.98 9.06 26.05
C ALA A 446 3.05 7.57 26.39
N LEU A 447 2.76 7.17 27.64
CA LEU A 447 2.70 5.77 28.04
C LEU A 447 1.59 5.02 27.29
N ALA A 448 0.40 5.61 27.15
CA ALA A 448 -0.70 5.03 26.39
C ALA A 448 -0.34 4.83 24.91
N VAL A 449 0.30 5.81 24.27
CA VAL A 449 0.79 5.70 22.89
C VAL A 449 1.86 4.61 22.77
N ALA A 450 2.82 4.56 23.71
CA ALA A 450 3.86 3.53 23.71
C ALA A 450 3.28 2.12 23.87
N LEU A 451 2.29 1.95 24.76
CA LEU A 451 1.59 0.69 24.95
C LEU A 451 0.80 0.28 23.70
N ALA A 452 0.11 1.21 23.05
CA ALA A 452 -0.62 0.93 21.81
C ALA A 452 0.33 0.49 20.67
N LEU A 453 1.47 1.16 20.52
CA LEU A 453 2.50 0.80 19.54
C LEU A 453 3.13 -0.57 19.86
N ALA A 454 3.45 -0.85 21.13
CA ALA A 454 3.98 -2.15 21.54
C ALA A 454 2.96 -3.29 21.34
N ALA A 455 1.69 -3.05 21.67
CA ALA A 455 0.61 -4.00 21.42
C ALA A 455 0.42 -4.27 19.92
N GLY A 456 0.45 -3.21 19.08
CA GLY A 456 0.40 -3.35 17.63
C GLY A 456 1.59 -4.15 17.08
N SER A 457 2.80 -3.91 17.59
CA SER A 457 3.98 -4.70 17.24
C SER A 457 3.80 -6.17 17.60
N ALA A 458 3.34 -6.47 18.83
CA ALA A 458 3.14 -7.84 19.29
C ALA A 458 2.05 -8.58 18.49
N LEU A 459 0.94 -7.89 18.18
CA LEU A 459 -0.13 -8.44 17.35
C LEU A 459 0.34 -8.76 15.93
N THR A 460 1.11 -7.84 15.32
CA THR A 460 1.68 -8.05 13.97
C THR A 460 2.59 -9.26 13.94
N LEU A 461 3.50 -9.38 14.93
CA LEU A 461 4.38 -10.54 15.05
C LEU A 461 3.60 -11.84 15.24
N ARG A 462 2.60 -11.84 16.13
CA ARG A 462 1.77 -13.01 16.38
C ARG A 462 1.10 -13.50 15.09
N VAL A 463 0.41 -12.63 14.37
CA VAL A 463 -0.29 -13.01 13.13
C VAL A 463 0.70 -13.51 12.08
N ALA A 464 1.86 -12.85 11.92
CA ALA A 464 2.90 -13.29 10.99
C ALA A 464 3.48 -14.66 11.36
N PHE A 465 3.74 -14.93 12.65
CA PHE A 465 4.21 -16.25 13.10
C PHE A 465 3.17 -17.35 12.93
N ASP A 466 1.91 -17.07 13.29
CA ASP A 466 0.81 -18.01 13.11
C ASP A 466 0.64 -18.38 11.62
N SER A 467 0.76 -17.38 10.74
CA SER A 467 0.68 -17.57 9.28
C SER A 467 1.89 -18.34 8.72
N GLU A 468 3.11 -18.03 9.16
CA GLU A 468 4.33 -18.76 8.76
C GLU A 468 4.25 -20.23 9.18
N ARG A 469 3.77 -20.50 10.40
CA ARG A 469 3.61 -21.86 10.90
C ARG A 469 2.64 -22.65 10.03
N LEU A 470 1.50 -22.06 9.66
CA LEU A 470 0.55 -22.70 8.77
C LEU A 470 1.16 -22.95 7.38
N LEU A 471 1.85 -21.96 6.82
CA LEU A 471 2.54 -22.12 5.53
C LEU A 471 3.61 -23.20 5.55
N ALA A 472 4.38 -23.31 6.64
CA ALA A 472 5.39 -24.35 6.80
C ALA A 472 4.75 -25.75 6.78
N VAL A 473 3.66 -25.94 7.53
CA VAL A 473 2.90 -27.20 7.57
C VAL A 473 2.37 -27.57 6.17
N LEU A 474 1.80 -26.61 5.45
CA LEU A 474 1.29 -26.80 4.09
C LEU A 474 2.41 -27.18 3.11
N ARG A 475 3.52 -26.45 3.11
CA ARG A 475 4.67 -26.69 2.21
C ARG A 475 5.38 -28.02 2.48
N GLU A 476 5.42 -28.45 3.73
CA GLU A 476 5.97 -29.76 4.11
C GLU A 476 5.02 -30.92 3.81
N GLY A 477 3.77 -30.63 3.37
CA GLY A 477 2.75 -31.64 3.12
C GLY A 477 2.37 -32.44 4.36
N ARG A 478 2.56 -31.87 5.57
CA ARG A 478 2.23 -32.54 6.83
C ARG A 478 0.71 -32.57 7.02
N GLY A 479 0.22 -33.64 7.62
CA GLY A 479 -1.18 -33.76 7.99
C GLY A 479 -1.57 -32.76 9.09
N PRO A 480 -2.88 -32.65 9.41
CA PRO A 480 -3.34 -31.81 10.50
C PRO A 480 -2.60 -32.15 11.79
N THR A 481 -1.95 -31.16 12.35
CA THR A 481 -1.37 -31.26 13.67
C THR A 481 -2.45 -30.85 14.69
N PRO A 482 -2.54 -31.51 15.87
CA PRO A 482 -3.58 -31.22 16.88
C PRO A 482 -3.61 -29.77 17.38
N ASP A 483 -2.54 -29.02 17.12
CA ASP A 483 -2.34 -27.61 17.44
C ASP A 483 -2.93 -26.64 16.40
N LEU A 484 -3.56 -27.14 15.33
CA LEU A 484 -4.22 -26.37 14.25
C LEU A 484 -5.64 -26.92 13.98
N PRO A 485 -6.65 -26.60 14.82
CA PRO A 485 -7.73 -25.71 14.36
C PRO A 485 -8.44 -24.95 15.52
N PRO A 486 -9.58 -24.29 15.27
CA PRO A 486 -9.84 -23.06 14.53
C PRO A 486 -9.80 -21.85 15.50
N HIS A 487 -9.35 -20.69 15.09
CA HIS A 487 -9.59 -20.08 13.80
C HIS A 487 -8.21 -19.93 13.15
N LEU A 488 -7.95 -20.78 12.14
CA LEU A 488 -6.62 -21.17 11.59
C LEU A 488 -5.60 -20.05 11.55
N ILE A 489 -6.06 -18.84 11.25
CA ILE A 489 -5.38 -17.59 11.57
C ILE A 489 -6.41 -16.65 12.20
N SER A 490 -6.05 -15.97 13.29
CA SER A 490 -6.89 -14.93 13.92
C SER A 490 -6.57 -13.57 13.30
N ASP A 491 -6.94 -13.39 12.02
CA ASP A 491 -6.73 -12.16 11.26
C ASP A 491 -8.04 -11.41 10.96
N GLY A 492 -9.10 -11.65 11.74
CA GLY A 492 -10.38 -10.95 11.61
C GLY A 492 -10.26 -9.42 11.74
N GLY A 493 -9.31 -8.94 12.54
CA GLY A 493 -8.97 -7.52 12.60
C GLY A 493 -8.46 -6.94 11.28
N GLN A 494 -7.83 -7.76 10.44
CA GLN A 494 -7.30 -7.44 9.11
C GLN A 494 -8.28 -7.80 7.98
N GLY A 495 -9.48 -8.30 8.31
CA GLY A 495 -10.49 -8.70 7.34
C GLY A 495 -10.17 -10.00 6.60
N GLY A 496 -9.36 -10.88 7.18
CA GLY A 496 -9.04 -12.18 6.60
C GLY A 496 -7.94 -12.15 5.52
N ALA A 497 -7.03 -11.17 5.56
CA ALA A 497 -6.02 -10.98 4.52
C ALA A 497 -5.04 -12.15 4.41
N HIS A 498 -4.57 -12.69 5.54
CA HIS A 498 -3.64 -13.83 5.58
C HIS A 498 -4.34 -15.12 5.18
N LEU A 499 -5.53 -15.33 5.73
CA LEU A 499 -6.36 -16.48 5.36
C LEU A 499 -6.66 -16.49 3.86
N TRP A 500 -6.98 -15.32 3.30
CA TRP A 500 -7.20 -15.16 1.87
C TRP A 500 -5.97 -15.59 1.06
N TRP A 501 -4.77 -15.13 1.44
CA TRP A 501 -3.56 -15.40 0.65
C TRP A 501 -3.21 -16.88 0.67
N ILE A 502 -3.22 -17.49 1.86
CA ILE A 502 -2.85 -18.91 2.03
C ILE A 502 -3.85 -19.82 1.34
N ALA A 503 -5.15 -19.54 1.47
CA ALA A 503 -6.18 -20.35 0.82
C ALA A 503 -6.14 -20.19 -0.70
N LEU A 504 -5.86 -18.99 -1.22
CA LEU A 504 -5.68 -18.79 -2.66
C LEU A 504 -4.45 -19.54 -3.20
N ASP A 505 -3.29 -19.40 -2.53
CA ASP A 505 -2.03 -20.06 -2.92
C ASP A 505 -2.20 -21.58 -3.02
N LEU A 506 -2.76 -22.21 -1.99
CA LEU A 506 -3.07 -23.64 -2.03
C LEU A 506 -4.08 -23.99 -3.13
N THR A 507 -5.13 -23.19 -3.31
CA THR A 507 -6.14 -23.43 -4.34
C THR A 507 -5.50 -23.46 -5.73
N HIS A 508 -4.60 -22.52 -6.03
CA HIS A 508 -3.90 -22.47 -7.31
C HIS A 508 -2.99 -23.67 -7.50
N ASP A 509 -2.22 -24.03 -6.48
CA ASP A 509 -1.32 -25.18 -6.54
C ASP A 509 -2.07 -26.48 -6.83
N LEU A 510 -3.23 -26.70 -6.16
CA LEU A 510 -4.05 -27.88 -6.36
C LEU A 510 -4.80 -27.87 -7.70
N ALA A 511 -5.28 -26.71 -8.14
CA ALA A 511 -5.90 -26.56 -9.46
C ALA A 511 -4.92 -26.89 -10.57
N ALA A 512 -3.70 -26.36 -10.49
CA ALA A 512 -2.64 -26.63 -11.45
C ALA A 512 -2.21 -28.12 -11.46
N LYS A 513 -2.25 -28.80 -10.31
CA LYS A 513 -2.06 -30.26 -10.24
C LYS A 513 -3.21 -31.01 -10.92
N GLY A 514 -4.44 -30.61 -10.66
CA GLY A 514 -5.64 -31.20 -11.27
C GLY A 514 -5.65 -31.07 -12.80
N GLU A 515 -5.31 -29.90 -13.35
CA GLU A 515 -5.16 -29.69 -14.81
C GLU A 515 -4.09 -30.60 -15.43
N ARG A 516 -3.03 -30.91 -14.69
CA ARG A 516 -1.98 -31.85 -15.11
C ARG A 516 -2.35 -33.32 -14.87
N GLY A 517 -3.53 -33.61 -14.32
CA GLY A 517 -3.96 -34.96 -13.94
C GLY A 517 -3.10 -35.59 -12.83
N GLN A 518 -2.42 -34.78 -12.02
CA GLN A 518 -1.61 -35.26 -10.89
C GLN A 518 -2.54 -35.60 -9.71
N PRO A 519 -2.40 -36.79 -9.09
CA PRO A 519 -3.21 -37.14 -7.93
C PRO A 519 -2.87 -36.23 -6.75
N LEU A 520 -3.89 -35.88 -5.97
CA LEU A 520 -3.76 -35.12 -4.74
C LEU A 520 -3.49 -36.07 -3.58
N THR A 521 -2.66 -35.64 -2.63
CA THR A 521 -2.44 -36.37 -1.38
C THR A 521 -3.62 -36.17 -0.42
N ALA A 522 -3.83 -37.13 0.49
CA ALA A 522 -4.87 -36.99 1.52
C ALA A 522 -4.71 -35.72 2.39
N ASN A 523 -3.47 -35.29 2.62
CA ASN A 523 -3.19 -34.05 3.37
C ASN A 523 -3.57 -32.81 2.58
N GLU A 524 -3.34 -32.78 1.27
CA GLU A 524 -3.76 -31.67 0.41
C GLU A 524 -5.28 -31.52 0.35
N VAL A 525 -5.99 -32.65 0.18
CA VAL A 525 -7.45 -32.70 0.21
C VAL A 525 -7.97 -32.19 1.56
N PHE A 526 -7.39 -32.68 2.66
CA PHE A 526 -7.73 -32.23 4.00
C PHE A 526 -7.53 -30.71 4.17
N TRP A 527 -6.36 -30.18 3.77
CA TRP A 527 -6.05 -28.77 3.96
C TRP A 527 -6.92 -27.84 3.11
N PHE A 528 -7.24 -28.27 1.89
CA PHE A 528 -8.18 -27.55 1.03
C PHE A 528 -9.57 -27.46 1.66
N GLU A 529 -10.11 -28.59 2.14
CA GLU A 529 -11.39 -28.64 2.85
C GLU A 529 -11.36 -27.79 4.13
N ALA A 530 -10.27 -27.87 4.91
CA ALA A 530 -10.11 -27.11 6.13
C ALA A 530 -10.05 -25.59 5.89
N LEU A 531 -9.32 -25.15 4.86
CA LEU A 531 -9.21 -23.74 4.49
C LEU A 531 -10.53 -23.22 3.91
N MET A 532 -11.23 -24.00 3.08
CA MET A 532 -12.55 -23.62 2.56
C MET A 532 -13.55 -23.39 3.69
N ARG A 533 -13.59 -24.29 4.68
CA ARG A 533 -14.41 -24.12 5.89
C ARG A 533 -13.97 -22.94 6.75
N ALA A 534 -12.67 -22.66 6.83
CA ALA A 534 -12.16 -21.52 7.57
C ALA A 534 -12.57 -20.20 6.92
N VAL A 535 -12.49 -20.10 5.59
CA VAL A 535 -12.96 -18.95 4.82
C VAL A 535 -14.45 -18.72 5.06
N ASP A 536 -15.27 -19.78 4.92
CA ASP A 536 -16.71 -19.69 5.13
C ASP A 536 -17.09 -19.27 6.54
N ARG A 537 -16.44 -19.86 7.55
CA ARG A 537 -16.64 -19.48 8.95
C ARG A 537 -16.22 -18.04 9.21
N HIS A 538 -15.08 -17.63 8.68
CA HIS A 538 -14.61 -16.25 8.84
C HIS A 538 -15.60 -15.26 8.23
N ILE A 539 -16.16 -15.56 7.05
CA ILE A 539 -17.19 -14.73 6.41
C ILE A 539 -18.48 -14.66 7.24
N ALA A 540 -18.88 -15.77 7.85
CA ALA A 540 -20.11 -15.85 8.64
C ALA A 540 -19.97 -15.19 10.03
N ASP A 541 -18.85 -15.39 10.70
CA ASP A 541 -18.69 -15.07 12.12
C ASP A 541 -17.90 -13.79 12.37
N LEU A 542 -17.10 -13.32 11.40
CA LEU A 542 -16.16 -12.22 11.57
C LEU A 542 -16.30 -11.13 10.49
N PRO A 543 -15.97 -9.87 10.82
CA PRO A 543 -15.81 -8.83 9.82
C PRO A 543 -14.80 -9.26 8.73
N SER A 544 -15.26 -9.29 7.48
CA SER A 544 -14.51 -9.87 6.37
C SER A 544 -14.41 -8.90 5.20
N SER A 545 -13.21 -8.84 4.61
CA SER A 545 -12.95 -8.07 3.38
C SER A 545 -13.76 -8.62 2.20
N MET A 546 -14.04 -7.77 1.21
CA MET A 546 -14.69 -8.19 -0.04
C MET A 546 -13.80 -9.16 -0.82
N ARG A 547 -12.47 -9.00 -0.67
CA ARG A 547 -11.46 -9.92 -1.19
C ARG A 547 -11.62 -11.34 -0.62
N LEU A 548 -11.74 -11.48 0.71
CA LEU A 548 -11.99 -12.80 1.34
C LEU A 548 -13.34 -13.39 0.90
N LYS A 549 -14.39 -12.58 0.84
CA LYS A 549 -15.71 -13.05 0.39
C LYS A 549 -15.69 -13.56 -1.06
N SER A 550 -14.94 -12.89 -1.93
CA SER A 550 -14.79 -13.30 -3.34
C SER A 550 -14.02 -14.62 -3.46
N LEU A 551 -13.02 -14.87 -2.59
CA LEU A 551 -12.28 -16.13 -2.56
C LEU A 551 -13.18 -17.34 -2.33
N SER A 552 -14.26 -17.19 -1.56
CA SER A 552 -15.27 -18.24 -1.39
C SER A 552 -15.83 -18.73 -2.73
N LEU A 553 -15.95 -17.86 -3.74
CA LEU A 553 -16.42 -18.25 -5.07
C LEU A 553 -15.29 -18.85 -5.91
N ILE A 554 -14.08 -18.26 -5.86
CA ILE A 554 -12.90 -18.77 -6.57
C ILE A 554 -12.61 -20.23 -6.18
N MET A 555 -12.58 -20.54 -4.88
CA MET A 555 -12.27 -21.89 -4.43
C MET A 555 -13.29 -22.93 -4.94
N ARG A 556 -14.55 -22.53 -5.11
CA ARG A 556 -15.62 -23.41 -5.64
C ARG A 556 -15.53 -23.58 -7.15
N ASP A 557 -15.15 -22.50 -7.84
CA ASP A 557 -14.86 -22.55 -9.26
C ASP A 557 -13.73 -23.53 -9.57
N GLU A 558 -12.59 -23.38 -8.90
CA GLU A 558 -11.42 -24.24 -9.09
C GLU A 558 -11.72 -25.69 -8.70
N LEU A 559 -12.45 -25.90 -7.60
CA LEU A 559 -12.92 -27.23 -7.19
C LEU A 559 -13.81 -27.89 -8.25
N ALA A 560 -14.70 -27.13 -8.88
CA ALA A 560 -15.65 -27.66 -9.85
C ALA A 560 -15.04 -27.89 -11.24
N THR A 561 -14.09 -27.05 -11.66
CA THR A 561 -13.61 -27.01 -13.05
C THR A 561 -12.21 -27.58 -13.23
N LYS A 562 -11.33 -27.48 -12.23
CA LYS A 562 -9.90 -27.79 -12.38
C LYS A 562 -9.42 -28.94 -11.49
N MET A 563 -10.07 -29.20 -10.36
CA MET A 563 -9.66 -30.24 -9.40
C MET A 563 -10.42 -31.57 -9.58
N GLY A 564 -10.08 -32.31 -10.64
CA GLY A 564 -10.73 -33.58 -11.00
C GLY A 564 -10.40 -34.81 -10.13
N ASP A 565 -9.70 -34.67 -9.00
CA ASP A 565 -9.32 -35.81 -8.16
C ASP A 565 -10.54 -36.43 -7.44
N PRO A 566 -10.78 -37.75 -7.53
CA PRO A 566 -11.94 -38.41 -6.90
C PRO A 566 -12.06 -38.22 -5.38
N GLN A 567 -10.95 -37.95 -4.68
CA GLN A 567 -10.99 -37.68 -3.24
C GLN A 567 -11.77 -36.40 -2.90
N LEU A 568 -11.94 -35.50 -3.87
CA LEU A 568 -12.73 -34.28 -3.75
C LEU A 568 -14.21 -34.47 -4.13
N ASP A 569 -14.64 -35.66 -4.58
CA ASP A 569 -16.02 -35.92 -5.02
C ASP A 569 -17.02 -35.59 -3.92
N ARG A 570 -16.76 -36.07 -2.70
CA ARG A 570 -17.59 -35.74 -1.54
C ARG A 570 -17.67 -34.23 -1.32
N LEU A 571 -16.56 -33.51 -1.41
CA LEU A 571 -16.56 -32.06 -1.21
C LEU A 571 -17.38 -31.35 -2.31
N ARG A 572 -17.25 -31.79 -3.56
CA ARG A 572 -18.04 -31.28 -4.71
C ARG A 572 -19.53 -31.45 -4.51
N GLU A 573 -19.98 -32.59 -3.98
CA GLU A 573 -21.40 -32.86 -3.69
C GLU A 573 -22.02 -31.85 -2.72
N TRP A 574 -21.25 -31.36 -1.73
CA TRP A 574 -21.75 -30.40 -0.74
C TRP A 574 -21.53 -28.94 -1.15
N GLU A 575 -20.39 -28.63 -1.76
CA GLU A 575 -19.94 -27.24 -1.96
C GLU A 575 -20.46 -26.61 -3.25
N ILE A 576 -20.64 -27.39 -4.32
CA ILE A 576 -21.16 -26.88 -5.59
C ILE A 576 -22.62 -26.42 -5.46
N PRO A 577 -23.54 -27.18 -4.80
CA PRO A 577 -24.90 -26.71 -4.59
C PRO A 577 -25.00 -25.43 -3.75
N ALA A 578 -24.07 -25.23 -2.81
CA ALA A 578 -24.01 -24.04 -1.97
C ALA A 578 -23.46 -22.80 -2.70
N TRP A 579 -22.83 -22.96 -3.87
CA TRP A 579 -22.19 -21.88 -4.61
C TRP A 579 -23.19 -20.77 -4.99
N GLY A 580 -24.38 -21.12 -5.49
CA GLY A 580 -25.40 -20.14 -5.87
C GLY A 580 -25.81 -19.22 -4.71
N GLN A 581 -26.01 -19.78 -3.50
CA GLN A 581 -26.37 -18.99 -2.32
C GLN A 581 -25.26 -17.97 -1.95
N LYS A 582 -24.00 -18.41 -2.02
CA LYS A 582 -22.84 -17.55 -1.73
C LYS A 582 -22.65 -16.47 -2.78
N LEU A 583 -22.89 -16.80 -4.04
CA LEU A 583 -22.89 -15.82 -5.13
C LEU A 583 -23.94 -14.73 -4.88
N HIS A 584 -25.18 -15.09 -4.54
CA HIS A 584 -26.22 -14.10 -4.23
C HIS A 584 -25.87 -13.23 -3.02
N ALA A 585 -25.37 -13.82 -1.94
CA ALA A 585 -24.94 -13.07 -0.75
C ALA A 585 -23.81 -12.07 -1.06
N LEU A 586 -22.95 -12.38 -2.05
CA LEU A 586 -21.92 -11.48 -2.51
C LEU A 586 -22.47 -10.38 -3.42
N LEU A 587 -23.37 -10.72 -4.35
CA LEU A 587 -24.04 -9.77 -5.25
C LEU A 587 -24.96 -8.80 -4.50
N ASP A 588 -25.50 -9.17 -3.34
CA ASP A 588 -26.23 -8.25 -2.47
C ASP A 588 -25.34 -7.10 -1.95
N GLN A 589 -24.02 -7.32 -1.88
CA GLN A 589 -23.03 -6.34 -1.46
C GLN A 589 -22.30 -5.66 -2.64
N MET A 590 -22.34 -6.27 -3.82
CA MET A 590 -21.73 -5.80 -5.06
C MET A 590 -22.64 -6.09 -6.26
N PRO A 591 -23.78 -5.39 -6.38
CA PRO A 591 -24.80 -5.72 -7.37
C PRO A 591 -24.32 -5.60 -8.82
N ASN A 592 -23.29 -4.80 -9.08
CA ASN A 592 -22.72 -4.61 -10.41
C ASN A 592 -21.74 -5.74 -10.80
N ARG A 593 -21.23 -6.50 -9.83
CA ARG A 593 -20.23 -7.57 -10.03
C ARG A 593 -20.84 -8.89 -10.51
N VAL A 594 -21.74 -8.81 -11.49
CA VAL A 594 -22.40 -9.98 -12.11
C VAL A 594 -21.43 -10.83 -12.92
N ASP A 595 -20.26 -10.30 -13.27
CA ASP A 595 -19.14 -11.07 -13.83
C ASP A 595 -18.70 -12.23 -12.92
N LEU A 596 -18.90 -12.11 -11.60
CA LEU A 596 -18.63 -13.18 -10.63
C LEU A 596 -19.54 -14.41 -10.79
N SER A 597 -20.66 -14.26 -11.50
CA SER A 597 -21.57 -15.36 -11.79
C SER A 597 -21.13 -16.20 -12.99
N VAL A 598 -20.21 -15.69 -13.81
CA VAL A 598 -19.79 -16.34 -15.07
C VAL A 598 -19.33 -17.78 -14.85
N PRO A 599 -18.37 -18.09 -13.94
CA PRO A 599 -17.87 -19.46 -13.84
C PRO A 599 -18.94 -20.44 -13.36
N PHE A 600 -19.83 -19.98 -12.45
CA PHE A 600 -20.94 -20.79 -11.95
C PHE A 600 -21.97 -21.07 -13.03
N LEU A 601 -22.38 -20.05 -13.79
CA LEU A 601 -23.36 -20.22 -14.86
C LEU A 601 -22.81 -21.05 -16.03
N ASP A 602 -21.53 -20.87 -16.37
CA ASP A 602 -20.85 -21.67 -17.38
C ASP A 602 -20.81 -23.15 -16.99
N LEU A 603 -20.42 -23.46 -15.74
CA LEU A 603 -20.46 -24.82 -15.20
C LEU A 603 -21.86 -25.45 -15.34
N LEU A 604 -22.92 -24.73 -14.96
CA LEU A 604 -24.28 -25.24 -15.02
C LEU A 604 -24.73 -25.53 -16.46
N VAL A 605 -24.38 -24.66 -17.41
CA VAL A 605 -24.70 -24.86 -18.82
C VAL A 605 -23.92 -26.05 -19.40
N ASN A 606 -22.62 -26.13 -19.16
CA ASN A 606 -21.75 -27.18 -19.70
C ASN A 606 -21.99 -28.56 -19.05
N SER A 607 -22.49 -28.59 -17.82
CA SER A 607 -22.85 -29.82 -17.10
C SER A 607 -24.29 -30.28 -17.36
N ASN A 608 -24.94 -29.77 -18.43
CA ASN A 608 -26.33 -30.09 -18.80
C ASN A 608 -27.36 -29.81 -17.69
N ASN A 609 -27.09 -28.83 -16.82
CA ASN A 609 -27.98 -28.37 -15.76
C ASN A 609 -28.70 -27.07 -16.15
N GLY A 610 -29.16 -27.02 -17.41
CA GLY A 610 -29.83 -25.87 -18.00
C GLY A 610 -31.00 -25.31 -17.17
N PRO A 611 -31.89 -26.14 -16.57
CA PRO A 611 -32.98 -25.63 -15.73
C PRO A 611 -32.50 -24.82 -14.52
N VAL A 612 -31.40 -25.21 -13.88
CA VAL A 612 -30.82 -24.45 -12.76
C VAL A 612 -30.16 -23.17 -13.25
N ALA A 613 -29.43 -23.22 -14.37
CA ALA A 613 -28.86 -22.02 -15.01
C ALA A 613 -29.95 -21.00 -15.36
N ILE A 614 -31.08 -21.46 -15.92
CA ILE A 614 -32.25 -20.62 -16.23
C ILE A 614 -32.84 -20.00 -14.97
N ARG A 615 -33.03 -20.77 -13.90
CA ARG A 615 -33.58 -20.26 -12.63
C ARG A 615 -32.67 -19.18 -12.03
N VAL A 616 -31.39 -19.49 -11.83
CA VAL A 616 -30.42 -18.55 -11.25
C VAL A 616 -30.28 -17.31 -12.13
N GLY A 617 -30.17 -17.49 -13.45
CA GLY A 617 -30.09 -16.35 -14.36
C GLY A 617 -31.36 -15.50 -14.38
N ASN A 618 -32.56 -16.07 -14.24
CA ASN A 618 -33.79 -15.29 -14.09
C ASN A 618 -33.84 -14.52 -12.76
N GLU A 619 -33.27 -15.05 -11.68
CA GLU A 619 -33.13 -14.33 -10.40
C GLU A 619 -32.19 -13.11 -10.56
N LEU A 620 -31.13 -13.23 -11.36
CA LEU A 620 -30.27 -12.08 -11.73
C LEU A 620 -31.02 -11.07 -12.61
N LEU A 621 -31.78 -11.56 -13.61
CA LEU A 621 -32.59 -10.70 -14.49
C LEU A 621 -33.71 -9.97 -13.74
N ALA A 622 -34.21 -10.53 -12.64
CA ALA A 622 -35.19 -9.86 -11.78
C ALA A 622 -34.57 -8.62 -11.09
N ARG A 623 -33.26 -8.61 -10.86
CA ARG A 623 -32.52 -7.45 -10.31
C ARG A 623 -32.15 -6.46 -11.41
N ASN A 624 -31.71 -6.97 -12.56
CA ASN A 624 -31.34 -6.19 -13.72
C ASN A 624 -31.83 -6.87 -15.02
N PRO A 625 -32.96 -6.42 -15.61
CA PRO A 625 -33.53 -7.05 -16.81
C PRO A 625 -32.61 -7.02 -18.04
N ASP A 626 -31.60 -6.14 -18.05
CA ASP A 626 -30.62 -5.97 -19.12
C ASP A 626 -29.25 -6.59 -18.80
N ASP A 627 -29.16 -7.41 -17.75
CA ASP A 627 -27.92 -8.04 -17.33
C ASP A 627 -27.30 -8.90 -18.45
N PRO A 628 -26.15 -8.51 -19.02
CA PRO A 628 -25.60 -9.21 -20.19
C PRO A 628 -25.21 -10.66 -19.86
N VAL A 629 -24.71 -10.91 -18.65
CA VAL A 629 -24.23 -12.24 -18.23
C VAL A 629 -25.41 -13.20 -18.06
N ALA A 630 -26.44 -12.76 -17.33
CA ALA A 630 -27.63 -13.56 -17.12
C ALA A 630 -28.40 -13.79 -18.43
N LEU A 631 -28.54 -12.76 -19.28
CA LEU A 631 -29.13 -12.91 -20.62
C LEU A 631 -28.34 -13.93 -21.46
N TRP A 632 -27.02 -13.86 -21.43
CA TRP A 632 -26.16 -14.77 -22.18
C TRP A 632 -26.37 -16.23 -21.76
N PHE A 633 -26.12 -16.56 -20.50
CA PHE A 633 -26.12 -17.96 -20.04
C PHE A 633 -27.51 -18.58 -20.04
N THR A 634 -28.55 -17.82 -19.70
CA THR A 634 -29.93 -18.31 -19.85
C THR A 634 -30.31 -18.48 -21.32
N GLY A 635 -29.80 -17.60 -22.21
CA GLY A 635 -29.95 -17.72 -23.65
C GLY A 635 -29.33 -19.01 -24.19
N VAL A 636 -28.09 -19.34 -23.80
CA VAL A 636 -27.42 -20.59 -24.18
C VAL A 636 -28.21 -21.81 -23.70
N ALA A 637 -28.62 -21.82 -22.42
CA ALA A 637 -29.37 -22.93 -21.84
C ALA A 637 -30.73 -23.15 -22.52
N MET A 638 -31.46 -22.08 -22.86
CA MET A 638 -32.76 -22.15 -23.55
C MET A 638 -32.64 -22.52 -25.03
N ALA A 639 -31.62 -22.01 -25.72
CA ALA A 639 -31.42 -22.21 -27.15
C ALA A 639 -31.19 -23.69 -27.54
N ALA A 640 -30.73 -24.50 -26.59
CA ALA A 640 -30.57 -25.95 -26.77
C ALA A 640 -31.89 -26.73 -26.74
N THR A 641 -33.02 -26.10 -26.36
CA THR A 641 -34.32 -26.76 -26.20
C THR A 641 -35.32 -26.36 -27.30
N PRO A 642 -36.15 -27.28 -27.81
CA PRO A 642 -37.17 -26.94 -28.81
C PRO A 642 -38.23 -25.96 -28.30
N GLU A 643 -38.60 -26.05 -27.03
CA GLU A 643 -39.66 -25.23 -26.41
C GLU A 643 -39.24 -23.76 -26.26
N TRP A 644 -38.00 -23.50 -25.83
CA TRP A 644 -37.52 -22.15 -25.50
C TRP A 644 -36.53 -21.58 -26.52
N GLY A 645 -36.31 -22.28 -27.64
CA GLY A 645 -35.27 -21.94 -28.61
C GLY A 645 -35.30 -20.48 -29.09
N ASN A 646 -36.48 -19.98 -29.48
CA ASN A 646 -36.66 -18.60 -29.94
C ASN A 646 -36.39 -17.57 -28.84
N LEU A 647 -36.87 -17.82 -27.62
CA LEU A 647 -36.60 -16.96 -26.47
C LEU A 647 -35.11 -16.95 -26.12
N GLY A 648 -34.45 -18.12 -26.17
CA GLY A 648 -33.02 -18.26 -25.94
C GLY A 648 -32.21 -17.43 -26.93
N GLN A 649 -32.55 -17.52 -28.23
CA GLN A 649 -31.94 -16.70 -29.28
C GLN A 649 -32.16 -15.20 -29.04
N ALA A 650 -33.36 -14.78 -28.66
CA ALA A 650 -33.65 -13.38 -28.34
C ALA A 650 -32.82 -12.88 -27.15
N ARG A 651 -32.62 -13.70 -26.12
CA ARG A 651 -31.75 -13.36 -24.98
C ARG A 651 -30.27 -13.25 -25.38
N LEU A 652 -29.76 -14.14 -26.22
CA LEU A 652 -28.38 -14.06 -26.74
C LEU A 652 -28.15 -12.77 -27.54
N LEU A 653 -29.11 -12.36 -28.37
CA LEU A 653 -29.04 -11.10 -29.10
C LEU A 653 -29.06 -9.90 -28.16
N ARG A 654 -29.96 -9.90 -27.17
CA ARG A 654 -30.03 -8.83 -26.16
C ARG A 654 -28.74 -8.75 -25.34
N ALA A 655 -28.16 -9.89 -24.95
CA ALA A 655 -26.86 -9.93 -24.25
C ALA A 655 -25.73 -9.30 -25.09
N ALA A 656 -25.72 -9.58 -26.40
CA ALA A 656 -24.76 -8.95 -27.32
C ALA A 656 -24.96 -7.44 -27.41
N ASP A 657 -26.21 -6.98 -27.49
CA ASP A 657 -26.57 -5.57 -27.55
C ASP A 657 -26.31 -4.84 -26.22
N THR A 658 -26.41 -5.52 -25.07
CA THR A 658 -26.10 -4.98 -23.74
C THR A 658 -24.63 -5.13 -23.32
N GLY A 659 -23.78 -5.62 -24.22
CA GLY A 659 -22.32 -5.55 -24.06
C GLY A 659 -21.69 -6.75 -23.35
N ILE A 660 -22.22 -7.97 -23.53
CA ILE A 660 -21.57 -9.20 -23.03
C ILE A 660 -20.10 -9.32 -23.43
N GLU A 661 -19.68 -8.74 -24.56
CA GLU A 661 -18.27 -8.71 -25.02
C GLU A 661 -17.29 -8.08 -24.02
N ARG A 662 -17.78 -7.24 -23.10
CA ARG A 662 -16.97 -6.68 -22.01
C ARG A 662 -16.52 -7.75 -21.01
N VAL A 663 -17.34 -8.80 -20.85
CA VAL A 663 -17.14 -9.90 -19.90
C VAL A 663 -16.69 -11.17 -20.60
N LEU A 664 -17.37 -11.58 -21.67
CA LEU A 664 -17.07 -12.76 -22.47
C LEU A 664 -16.68 -12.32 -23.89
N PRO A 665 -15.38 -12.31 -24.25
CA PRO A 665 -14.95 -11.98 -25.60
C PRO A 665 -15.58 -12.91 -26.63
N LEU A 666 -16.38 -12.35 -27.54
CA LEU A 666 -17.02 -13.13 -28.60
C LEU A 666 -16.07 -13.30 -29.79
N SER A 667 -15.94 -14.53 -30.29
CA SER A 667 -15.18 -14.79 -31.50
C SER A 667 -15.79 -14.04 -32.70
N PRO A 668 -15.00 -13.63 -33.70
CA PRO A 668 -15.53 -12.95 -34.89
C PRO A 668 -16.64 -13.74 -35.59
N GLU A 669 -16.54 -15.07 -35.58
CA GLU A 669 -17.53 -15.99 -36.13
C GLU A 669 -18.87 -15.90 -35.37
N LEU A 670 -18.81 -16.00 -34.03
CA LEU A 670 -20.00 -15.94 -33.18
C LEU A 670 -20.69 -14.57 -33.29
N ARG A 671 -19.90 -13.49 -33.33
CA ARG A 671 -20.40 -12.14 -33.61
C ARG A 671 -21.11 -12.06 -34.97
N GLY A 672 -20.53 -12.68 -36.00
CA GLY A 672 -21.14 -12.78 -37.33
C GLY A 672 -22.46 -13.55 -37.31
N LYS A 673 -22.53 -14.65 -36.55
CA LYS A 673 -23.75 -15.45 -36.38
C LYS A 673 -24.87 -14.66 -35.69
N LEU A 674 -24.57 -13.99 -34.59
CA LEU A 674 -25.54 -13.16 -33.87
C LEU A 674 -26.04 -12.00 -34.75
N ARG A 675 -25.16 -11.35 -35.52
CA ARG A 675 -25.58 -10.31 -36.48
C ARG A 675 -26.52 -10.82 -37.57
N ARG A 676 -26.30 -12.04 -38.08
CA ARG A 676 -27.21 -12.65 -39.05
C ARG A 676 -28.57 -12.96 -38.42
N MET A 677 -28.59 -13.54 -37.23
CA MET A 677 -29.83 -13.82 -36.50
C MET A 677 -30.66 -12.56 -36.25
N ASN A 678 -30.02 -11.45 -35.85
CA ASN A 678 -30.71 -10.17 -35.63
C ASN A 678 -31.35 -9.62 -36.92
N ARG A 679 -30.72 -9.84 -38.08
CA ARG A 679 -31.32 -9.45 -39.37
C ARG A 679 -32.56 -10.27 -39.69
N THR A 680 -32.51 -11.59 -39.51
CA THR A 680 -33.67 -12.46 -39.76
C THR A 680 -34.87 -12.05 -38.91
N ILE A 681 -34.67 -11.89 -37.60
CA ILE A 681 -35.75 -11.54 -36.65
C ILE A 681 -36.37 -10.15 -36.92
N ARG A 682 -35.66 -9.24 -37.59
CA ARG A 682 -36.21 -7.92 -37.95
C ARG A 682 -37.01 -7.91 -39.26
N HIS A 683 -36.89 -8.96 -40.06
CA HIS A 683 -37.57 -9.08 -41.36
C HIS A 683 -38.83 -9.95 -41.29
N ASP A 684 -38.94 -10.79 -40.27
CA ASP A 684 -40.15 -11.49 -39.86
C ASP A 684 -40.97 -10.60 -38.90
#